data_AF-C7GJ31-F1
#
_entry.id   AF-C7GJ31-F1
#
_cell.length_a   1.000
_cell.length_b   1.000
_cell.length_c   1.000
_cell.angle_alpha   90.00
_cell.angle_beta   90.00
_cell.angle_gamma   90.00
#
_symmetry.space_group_name_H-M   'P 1'
#
loop_
_entity.id
_entity.type
_entity.pdbx_description
1 polymer ?
#
loop_
_entity_poly.entity_id
_entity_poly.type
_entity_poly.pdbx_seq_one_letter_code
_entity_poly.pdbx_strand_id
1 'polypeptide(L)'
;MDTSVYSHALDIWAKADLTNLQRELDADVIEIKDKETLSLNSRKSLATETKKFKKLEPEEKLNNVNKIIKQYQREIDNLTQRSKFSEKVLFGVYEKLSEAPDPQPLLQSSWEKLGKIDDSKELKEKISYLEDKLAKYADYETLKSRLLDLEQSSAKTLAKRLTAKTQEINSTWEEKGRNWKEREADLLKQLTNVQEQNKALEAKISKNIDIEGNGNEDGDQENNQKEVSTRIAEYNLVTQELETTQARIYQLEKRNEELSGALAKATSEAEKETELHAKELKLNQLESENALLSASYEQERKSTSHAINELKEQLHSIVAESESYKSELETVRRKLNNYSDYNKIKEELSALKKIEFGVNEDDSDNDIRSEDKNDNTFESSLLSANKKLQATLAEYRSKSTAQEEERNELKKSVDQLKQQIAILKEANEKLETDLEKVENVSPHFNETASMMSGVTRQMNNRTSHKMSPTSSIIGIPEDGELSGNQSTLLPIVTKQRDRFRSRNMDLEKQLRQGNSEKGKLKLEISKLKGDNTKLYERIRYLQSYNNNNAPVNQSTGGIDVESQYSRVYDESLHPMANFRQNELNHYKNKKLSALEKLFSSFAKVILQNKMTRMVFLFYCIGLHGLVFMMSMYVINISGYMTPEVGIVQSAKSSSNLNGGLGGAEKVAAGVGSVHGINR
;
A
#
# COMPACT_ATOMS: atom_id res chain seq x y z
N MET A 1 -34.21 -14.47 -29.56
CA MET A 1 -32.97 -14.95 -30.22
C MET A 1 -32.25 -15.78 -29.19
N ASP A 2 -32.38 -17.09 -29.35
CA ASP A 2 -32.43 -18.04 -28.24
C ASP A 2 -31.06 -18.26 -27.65
N THR A 3 -30.80 -17.64 -26.50
CA THR A 3 -29.63 -17.91 -25.65
C THR A 3 -29.46 -19.40 -25.39
N SER A 4 -30.57 -20.15 -25.38
CA SER A 4 -30.62 -21.62 -25.35
C SER A 4 -29.84 -22.26 -26.50
N VAL A 5 -30.02 -21.81 -27.74
CA VAL A 5 -29.32 -22.36 -28.93
C VAL A 5 -27.82 -22.05 -28.87
N TYR A 6 -27.42 -20.85 -28.42
CA TYR A 6 -26.00 -20.53 -28.20
C TYR A 6 -25.39 -21.37 -27.07
N SER A 7 -26.11 -21.56 -25.97
CA SER A 7 -25.63 -22.36 -24.85
C SER A 7 -25.52 -23.85 -25.22
N HIS A 8 -26.45 -24.35 -26.02
CA HIS A 8 -26.44 -25.72 -26.49
C HIS A 8 -25.33 -25.96 -27.51
N ALA A 9 -25.15 -25.05 -28.46
CA ALA A 9 -24.04 -25.11 -29.40
C ALA A 9 -22.69 -25.00 -28.69
N LEU A 10 -22.56 -24.12 -27.68
CA LEU A 10 -21.34 -23.99 -26.89
C LEU A 10 -21.06 -25.26 -26.08
N ASP A 11 -22.08 -25.88 -25.47
CA ASP A 11 -21.94 -27.16 -24.78
C ASP A 11 -21.52 -28.30 -25.72
N ILE A 12 -22.06 -28.35 -26.94
CA ILE A 12 -21.66 -29.34 -27.95
C ILE A 12 -20.21 -29.10 -28.41
N TRP A 13 -19.83 -27.86 -28.70
CA TRP A 13 -18.44 -27.53 -29.08
C TRP A 13 -17.45 -27.74 -27.93
N ALA A 14 -17.88 -27.53 -26.69
CA ALA A 14 -17.09 -27.83 -25.50
C ALA A 14 -16.91 -29.35 -25.32
N LYS A 15 -17.95 -30.15 -25.59
CA LYS A 15 -17.88 -31.62 -25.56
C LYS A 15 -17.05 -32.20 -26.70
N ALA A 16 -17.11 -31.59 -27.88
CA ALA A 16 -16.27 -31.96 -29.02
C ALA A 16 -14.78 -31.75 -28.73
N ASP A 17 -14.46 -30.83 -27.81
CA ASP A 17 -13.11 -30.50 -27.32
C ASP A 17 -12.06 -30.59 -28.43
N LEU A 18 -12.16 -29.65 -29.36
CA LEU A 18 -11.29 -29.56 -30.53
C LEU A 18 -9.80 -29.60 -30.16
N THR A 19 -9.43 -29.10 -28.97
CA THR A 19 -8.04 -29.06 -28.53
C THR A 19 -7.50 -30.44 -28.21
N ASN A 20 -8.28 -31.25 -27.49
CA ASN A 20 -7.91 -32.63 -27.22
C ASN A 20 -8.08 -33.51 -28.46
N LEU A 21 -9.12 -33.27 -29.27
CA LEU A 21 -9.29 -33.98 -30.55
C LEU A 21 -8.13 -33.73 -31.51
N GLN A 22 -7.63 -32.49 -31.60
CA GLN A 22 -6.46 -32.18 -32.42
C GLN A 22 -5.21 -32.90 -31.91
N ARG A 23 -5.00 -32.93 -30.60
CA ARG A 23 -3.87 -33.65 -29.99
C ARG A 23 -3.94 -35.16 -30.18
N GLU A 24 -5.13 -35.74 -30.04
CA GLU A 24 -5.39 -37.16 -30.31
C GLU A 24 -5.15 -37.48 -31.79
N LEU A 25 -5.68 -36.64 -32.70
CA LEU A 25 -5.50 -36.81 -34.12
C LEU A 25 -4.03 -36.67 -34.55
N ASP A 26 -3.29 -35.73 -33.98
CA ASP A 26 -1.85 -35.57 -34.24
C ASP A 26 -1.08 -36.85 -33.84
N ALA A 27 -1.41 -37.45 -32.69
CA ALA A 27 -0.82 -38.71 -32.25
C ALA A 27 -1.21 -39.89 -33.16
N ASP A 28 -2.50 -39.99 -33.51
CA ASP A 28 -3.02 -41.05 -34.38
C ASP A 28 -2.44 -40.96 -35.80
N VAL A 29 -2.23 -39.74 -36.33
CA VAL A 29 -1.60 -39.51 -37.64
C VAL A 29 -0.13 -39.93 -37.63
N ILE A 30 0.59 -39.66 -36.54
CA ILE A 30 1.96 -40.15 -36.36
C ILE A 30 1.97 -41.69 -36.34
N GLU A 31 1.06 -42.32 -35.61
CA GLU A 31 0.96 -43.78 -35.54
C GLU A 31 0.58 -44.41 -36.90
N ILE A 32 -0.30 -43.77 -37.68
CA ILE A 32 -0.61 -44.18 -39.06
C ILE A 32 0.66 -44.12 -39.92
N LYS A 33 1.45 -43.05 -39.82
CA LYS A 33 2.70 -42.88 -40.56
C LYS A 33 3.76 -43.91 -40.15
N ASP A 34 3.86 -44.23 -38.87
CA ASP A 34 4.77 -45.26 -38.38
C ASP A 34 4.37 -46.65 -38.92
N LYS A 35 3.08 -46.99 -38.90
CA LYS A 35 2.56 -48.21 -39.54
C LYS A 35 2.78 -48.24 -41.05
N GLU A 36 2.76 -47.08 -41.71
CA GLU A 36 3.12 -46.96 -43.12
C GLU A 36 4.59 -47.28 -43.36
N THR A 37 5.50 -46.67 -42.60
CA THR A 37 6.95 -46.91 -42.74
C THR A 37 7.31 -48.36 -42.40
N LEU A 38 6.68 -48.96 -41.39
CA LEU A 38 6.84 -50.36 -41.03
C LEU A 38 6.41 -51.29 -42.18
N SER A 39 5.24 -51.06 -42.79
CA SER A 39 4.79 -51.82 -43.96
C SER A 39 5.71 -51.66 -45.18
N LEU A 40 6.28 -50.46 -45.39
CA LEU A 40 7.28 -50.26 -46.46
C LEU A 40 8.57 -51.04 -46.20
N ASN A 41 9.03 -51.09 -44.94
CA ASN A 41 10.25 -51.79 -44.55
C ASN A 41 10.08 -53.32 -44.53
N SER A 42 8.94 -53.81 -44.07
CA SER A 42 8.59 -55.23 -44.14
C SER A 42 8.40 -55.68 -45.60
N ARG A 43 7.77 -54.88 -46.46
CA ARG A 43 7.69 -55.14 -47.91
C ARG A 43 9.08 -55.23 -48.56
N LYS A 44 10.01 -54.33 -48.21
CA LYS A 44 11.41 -54.39 -48.67
C LYS A 44 12.11 -55.67 -48.20
N SER A 45 11.95 -56.03 -46.92
CA SER A 45 12.53 -57.25 -46.34
C SER A 45 11.94 -58.53 -46.93
N LEU A 46 10.64 -58.54 -47.18
CA LEU A 46 9.96 -59.64 -47.86
C LEU A 46 10.49 -59.82 -49.28
N ALA A 47 10.71 -58.72 -50.02
CA ALA A 47 11.27 -58.76 -51.36
C ALA A 47 12.72 -59.29 -51.38
N THR A 48 13.54 -58.98 -50.37
CA THR A 48 14.91 -59.50 -50.27
C THR A 48 14.93 -60.98 -49.86
N GLU A 49 14.11 -61.39 -48.88
CA GLU A 49 13.98 -62.79 -48.47
C GLU A 49 13.39 -63.66 -49.59
N THR A 50 12.44 -63.14 -50.37
CA THR A 50 11.88 -63.84 -51.55
C THR A 50 12.93 -64.00 -52.66
N LYS A 51 13.79 -62.98 -52.87
CA LYS A 51 14.93 -63.08 -53.79
C LYS A 51 15.96 -64.12 -53.33
N LYS A 52 16.29 -64.16 -52.03
CA LYS A 52 17.21 -65.17 -51.45
C LYS A 52 16.63 -66.58 -51.59
N PHE A 53 15.35 -66.75 -51.28
CA PHE A 53 14.66 -68.02 -51.41
C PHE A 53 14.69 -68.59 -52.82
N LYS A 54 14.48 -67.74 -53.84
CA LYS A 54 14.55 -68.15 -55.23
C LYS A 54 15.92 -68.75 -55.61
N LYS A 55 17.00 -68.28 -54.96
CA LYS A 55 18.39 -68.69 -55.20
C LYS A 55 18.83 -69.96 -54.46
N LEU A 56 18.05 -70.47 -53.48
CA LEU A 56 18.40 -71.67 -52.70
C LEU A 56 18.26 -72.97 -53.52
N GLU A 57 18.92 -74.04 -53.09
CA GLU A 57 18.79 -75.39 -53.65
C GLU A 57 17.41 -76.03 -53.35
N PRO A 58 16.94 -77.02 -54.13
CA PRO A 58 15.58 -77.56 -54.02
C PRO A 58 15.23 -78.19 -52.66
N GLU A 59 16.17 -78.84 -51.97
CA GLU A 59 15.94 -79.39 -50.62
C GLU A 59 15.85 -78.28 -49.55
N GLU A 60 16.70 -77.25 -49.63
CA GLU A 60 16.68 -76.10 -48.72
C GLU A 60 15.48 -75.16 -48.95
N LYS A 61 14.96 -75.13 -50.17
CA LYS A 61 13.71 -74.43 -50.49
C LYS A 61 12.56 -75.04 -49.70
N LEU A 62 12.41 -76.36 -49.69
CA LEU A 62 11.30 -77.02 -49.00
C LEU A 62 11.27 -76.70 -47.49
N ASN A 63 12.46 -76.58 -46.88
CA ASN A 63 12.61 -76.18 -45.48
C ASN A 63 12.26 -74.69 -45.22
N ASN A 64 12.48 -73.80 -46.18
CA ASN A 64 12.27 -72.34 -46.03
C ASN A 64 10.91 -71.82 -46.54
N VAL A 65 10.13 -72.63 -47.28
CA VAL A 65 8.79 -72.24 -47.78
C VAL A 65 7.88 -71.75 -46.65
N ASN A 66 7.82 -72.50 -45.55
CA ASN A 66 6.99 -72.16 -44.39
C ASN A 66 7.39 -70.83 -43.75
N LYS A 67 8.68 -70.47 -43.78
CA LYS A 67 9.19 -69.20 -43.25
C LYS A 67 8.67 -68.02 -44.06
N ILE A 68 8.65 -68.13 -45.39
CA ILE A 68 8.23 -67.06 -46.30
C ILE A 68 6.73 -66.89 -46.29
N ILE A 69 5.97 -67.99 -46.33
CA ILE A 69 4.51 -67.93 -46.21
C ILE A 69 4.11 -67.21 -44.92
N LYS A 70 4.77 -67.51 -43.79
CA LYS A 70 4.55 -66.80 -42.53
C LYS A 70 4.93 -65.31 -42.60
N GLN A 71 5.97 -64.94 -43.34
CA GLN A 71 6.32 -63.52 -43.54
C GLN A 71 5.29 -62.78 -44.41
N TYR A 72 4.77 -63.40 -45.48
CA TYR A 72 3.69 -62.83 -46.30
C TYR A 72 2.39 -62.70 -45.51
N GLN A 73 2.05 -63.70 -44.70
CA GLN A 73 0.88 -63.65 -43.83
C GLN A 73 0.97 -62.48 -42.84
N ARG A 74 2.12 -62.32 -42.16
CA ARG A 74 2.35 -61.18 -41.27
C ARG A 74 2.19 -59.84 -41.97
N GLU A 75 2.63 -59.72 -43.23
CA GLU A 75 2.49 -58.47 -43.98
C GLU A 75 1.02 -58.15 -44.30
N ILE A 76 0.24 -59.16 -44.68
CA ILE A 76 -1.20 -59.00 -44.93
C ILE A 76 -1.94 -58.63 -43.62
N ASP A 77 -1.57 -59.25 -42.51
CA ASP A 77 -2.14 -58.94 -41.19
C ASP A 77 -1.80 -57.50 -40.78
N ASN A 78 -0.53 -57.08 -40.94
CA ASN A 78 -0.09 -55.71 -40.65
C ASN A 78 -0.81 -54.67 -41.53
N LEU A 79 -0.98 -54.94 -42.83
CA LEU A 79 -1.70 -54.06 -43.74
C LEU A 79 -3.18 -53.93 -43.34
N THR A 80 -3.81 -55.06 -42.97
CA THR A 80 -5.20 -55.10 -42.48
C THR A 80 -5.35 -54.30 -41.19
N GLN A 81 -4.40 -54.45 -40.26
CA GLN A 81 -4.38 -53.68 -39.02
C GLN A 81 -4.20 -52.18 -39.26
N ARG A 82 -3.37 -51.78 -40.23
CA ARG A 82 -3.21 -50.37 -40.63
C ARG A 82 -4.53 -49.80 -41.18
N SER A 83 -5.20 -50.50 -42.09
CA SER A 83 -6.50 -50.04 -42.65
C SER A 83 -7.55 -49.87 -41.55
N LYS A 84 -7.72 -50.88 -40.70
CA LYS A 84 -8.67 -50.83 -39.58
C LYS A 84 -8.37 -49.69 -38.61
N PHE A 85 -7.09 -49.40 -38.37
CA PHE A 85 -6.68 -48.28 -37.52
C PHE A 85 -7.03 -46.93 -38.16
N SER A 86 -6.69 -46.72 -39.43
CA SER A 86 -7.03 -45.49 -40.15
C SER A 86 -8.55 -45.26 -40.27
N GLU A 87 -9.32 -46.32 -40.52
CA GLU A 87 -10.78 -46.26 -40.54
C GLU A 87 -11.35 -45.88 -39.17
N LYS A 88 -10.84 -46.49 -38.09
CA LYS A 88 -11.27 -46.18 -36.72
C LYS A 88 -11.03 -44.70 -36.37
N VAL A 89 -9.86 -44.16 -36.72
CA VAL A 89 -9.53 -42.75 -36.48
C VAL A 89 -10.47 -41.83 -37.28
N LEU A 90 -10.71 -42.15 -38.54
CA LEU A 90 -11.61 -41.37 -39.40
C LEU A 90 -13.05 -41.33 -38.85
N PHE A 91 -13.60 -42.47 -38.43
CA PHE A 91 -14.94 -42.52 -37.85
C PHE A 91 -15.04 -41.76 -36.53
N GLY A 92 -14.01 -41.85 -35.67
CA GLY A 92 -13.97 -41.10 -34.42
C GLY A 92 -13.96 -39.58 -34.61
N VAL A 93 -13.27 -39.08 -35.63
CA VAL A 93 -13.30 -37.65 -36.00
C VAL A 93 -14.66 -37.26 -36.58
N TYR A 94 -15.21 -38.09 -37.48
CA TYR A 94 -16.49 -37.82 -38.13
C TYR A 94 -17.65 -37.77 -37.13
N GLU A 95 -17.71 -38.69 -36.16
CA GLU A 95 -18.74 -38.73 -35.11
C GLU A 95 -18.76 -37.39 -34.34
N LYS A 96 -17.60 -36.96 -33.82
CA LYS A 96 -17.46 -35.71 -33.06
C LYS A 96 -17.77 -34.45 -33.89
N LEU A 97 -17.46 -34.45 -35.18
CA LEU A 97 -17.69 -33.28 -36.04
C LEU A 97 -19.11 -33.23 -36.63
N SER A 98 -19.75 -34.39 -36.81
CA SER A 98 -21.11 -34.48 -37.37
C SER A 98 -22.20 -34.01 -36.41
N GLU A 99 -21.96 -34.15 -35.09
CA GLU A 99 -22.86 -33.67 -34.05
C GLU A 99 -22.72 -32.15 -33.80
N ALA A 100 -21.62 -31.54 -34.24
CA ALA A 100 -21.32 -30.14 -33.98
C ALA A 100 -22.07 -29.19 -34.95
N PRO A 101 -22.84 -28.21 -34.45
CA PRO A 101 -23.52 -27.24 -35.29
C PRO A 101 -22.53 -26.24 -35.93
N ASP A 102 -22.83 -25.76 -37.13
CA ASP A 102 -21.98 -24.81 -37.87
C ASP A 102 -21.67 -23.55 -37.04
N PRO A 103 -20.37 -23.20 -36.83
CA PRO A 103 -19.98 -22.05 -36.03
C PRO A 103 -20.13 -20.70 -36.75
N GLN A 104 -20.22 -20.67 -38.08
CA GLN A 104 -20.29 -19.42 -38.85
C GLN A 104 -21.46 -18.49 -38.45
N PRO A 105 -22.72 -18.94 -38.37
CA PRO A 105 -23.84 -18.08 -37.97
C PRO A 105 -23.76 -17.61 -36.51
N LEU A 106 -23.13 -18.41 -35.62
CA LEU A 106 -22.92 -18.05 -34.22
C LEU A 106 -21.89 -16.93 -34.09
N LEU A 107 -20.82 -16.99 -34.88
CA LEU A 107 -19.79 -15.95 -34.90
C LEU A 107 -20.32 -14.64 -35.49
N GLN A 108 -21.06 -14.70 -36.60
CA GLN A 108 -21.62 -13.51 -37.23
C GLN A 108 -22.58 -12.75 -36.30
N SER A 109 -23.47 -13.48 -35.63
CA SER A 109 -24.39 -12.89 -34.66
C SER A 109 -23.69 -12.37 -33.39
N SER A 110 -22.61 -13.01 -32.95
CA SER A 110 -21.78 -12.49 -31.85
C SER A 110 -21.06 -11.20 -32.24
N TRP A 111 -20.60 -11.09 -33.47
CA TRP A 111 -19.97 -9.89 -34.03
C TRP A 111 -20.97 -8.74 -34.16
N GLU A 112 -22.19 -9.00 -34.64
CA GLU A 112 -23.27 -8.01 -34.66
C GLU A 112 -23.66 -7.54 -33.26
N LYS A 113 -23.64 -8.42 -32.25
CA LYS A 113 -23.88 -8.05 -30.85
C LYS A 113 -22.75 -7.20 -30.27
N LEU A 114 -21.51 -7.47 -30.65
CA LEU A 114 -20.36 -6.66 -30.24
C LEU A 114 -20.46 -5.24 -30.79
N GLY A 115 -20.86 -5.09 -32.06
CA GLY A 115 -21.15 -3.77 -32.65
C GLY A 115 -22.25 -3.01 -31.89
N LYS A 116 -23.33 -3.70 -31.50
CA LYS A 116 -24.42 -3.10 -30.70
C LYS A 116 -24.01 -2.67 -29.29
N ILE A 117 -22.96 -3.27 -28.72
CA ILE A 117 -22.44 -2.87 -27.40
C ILE A 117 -21.77 -1.50 -27.48
N ASP A 118 -21.03 -1.22 -28.56
CA ASP A 118 -20.41 0.08 -28.76
C ASP A 118 -21.46 1.17 -29.06
N ASP A 119 -22.48 0.85 -29.87
CA ASP A 119 -23.65 1.73 -30.03
C ASP A 119 -24.33 2.01 -28.68
N SER A 120 -24.46 1.00 -27.80
CA SER A 120 -25.03 1.17 -26.48
C SER A 120 -24.20 2.07 -25.57
N LYS A 121 -22.87 2.11 -25.72
CA LYS A 121 -22.01 3.04 -24.97
C LYS A 121 -22.23 4.47 -25.47
N GLU A 122 -22.24 4.69 -26.78
CA GLU A 122 -22.52 6.02 -27.34
C GLU A 122 -23.91 6.53 -26.93
N LEU A 123 -24.93 5.66 -26.92
CA LEU A 123 -26.26 6.03 -26.44
C LEU A 123 -26.24 6.40 -24.96
N LYS A 124 -25.50 5.69 -24.12
CA LYS A 124 -25.36 6.02 -22.69
C LYS A 124 -24.68 7.37 -22.48
N GLU A 125 -23.63 7.68 -23.23
CA GLU A 125 -22.99 9.00 -23.19
C GLU A 125 -23.94 10.12 -23.63
N LYS A 126 -24.70 9.89 -24.71
CA LYS A 126 -25.72 10.85 -25.18
C LYS A 126 -26.84 11.03 -24.15
N ILE A 127 -27.29 9.96 -23.49
CA ILE A 127 -28.30 10.03 -22.41
C ILE A 127 -27.75 10.84 -21.24
N SER A 128 -26.54 10.57 -20.77
CA SER A 128 -25.90 11.33 -19.69
C SER A 128 -25.75 12.81 -20.04
N TYR A 129 -25.34 13.14 -21.27
CA TYR A 129 -25.28 14.52 -21.74
C TYR A 129 -26.65 15.21 -21.77
N LEU A 130 -27.70 14.51 -22.21
CA LEU A 130 -29.06 15.03 -22.24
C LEU A 130 -29.65 15.19 -20.84
N GLU A 131 -29.34 14.28 -19.91
CA GLU A 131 -29.71 14.37 -18.49
C GLU A 131 -29.05 15.59 -17.83
N ASP A 132 -27.76 15.82 -18.06
CA ASP A 132 -27.05 17.01 -17.60
C ASP A 132 -27.65 18.31 -18.15
N LYS A 133 -28.07 18.28 -19.43
CA LYS A 133 -28.72 19.43 -20.04
C LYS A 133 -30.11 19.66 -19.46
N LEU A 134 -30.87 18.61 -19.20
CA LEU A 134 -32.19 18.68 -18.57
C LEU A 134 -32.10 19.21 -17.13
N ALA A 135 -31.11 18.74 -16.36
CA ALA A 135 -30.85 19.23 -15.01
C ALA A 135 -30.57 20.74 -15.01
N LYS A 136 -29.73 21.23 -15.93
CA LYS A 136 -29.47 22.67 -16.10
C LYS A 136 -30.72 23.47 -16.46
N TYR A 137 -31.63 22.90 -17.26
CA TYR A 137 -32.91 23.56 -17.56
C TYR A 137 -33.89 23.54 -16.38
N ALA A 138 -33.91 22.47 -15.58
CA ALA A 138 -34.70 22.42 -14.36
C ALA A 138 -34.23 23.46 -13.35
N ASP A 139 -32.91 23.62 -13.19
CA ASP A 139 -32.33 24.66 -12.35
C ASP A 139 -32.68 26.06 -12.85
N TYR A 140 -32.75 26.26 -14.17
CA TYR A 140 -33.16 27.55 -14.75
C TYR A 140 -34.62 27.91 -14.42
N GLU A 141 -35.56 26.95 -14.51
CA GLU A 141 -36.97 27.21 -14.18
C GLU A 141 -37.16 27.49 -12.68
N THR A 142 -36.45 26.77 -11.81
CA THR A 142 -36.46 27.05 -10.36
C THR A 142 -35.84 28.41 -10.02
N LEU A 143 -34.79 28.82 -10.74
CA LEU A 143 -34.19 30.14 -10.58
C LEU A 143 -35.16 31.25 -11.03
N LYS A 144 -35.88 31.02 -12.13
CA LYS A 144 -36.88 31.96 -12.66
C LYS A 144 -38.08 32.10 -11.73
N SER A 145 -38.59 31.00 -11.18
CA SER A 145 -39.69 31.06 -10.20
C SER A 145 -39.27 31.80 -8.93
N ARG A 146 -38.04 31.55 -8.45
CA ARG A 146 -37.49 32.23 -7.28
C ARG A 146 -37.29 33.73 -7.50
N LEU A 147 -36.86 34.13 -8.70
CA LEU A 147 -36.72 35.53 -9.08
C LEU A 147 -38.10 36.22 -9.08
N LEU A 148 -39.11 35.58 -9.67
CA LEU A 148 -40.48 36.08 -9.69
C LEU A 148 -41.06 36.22 -8.28
N ASP A 149 -40.83 35.25 -7.40
CA ASP A 149 -41.29 35.31 -6.00
C ASP A 149 -40.63 36.46 -5.22
N LEU A 150 -39.33 36.69 -5.43
CA LEU A 150 -38.61 37.83 -4.82
C LEU A 150 -39.10 39.18 -5.34
N GLU A 151 -39.36 39.30 -6.65
CA GLU A 151 -39.95 40.50 -7.24
C GLU A 151 -41.36 40.75 -6.67
N GLN A 152 -42.18 39.70 -6.56
CA GLN A 152 -43.54 39.83 -6.03
C GLN A 152 -43.54 40.13 -4.52
N SER A 153 -42.65 39.53 -3.73
CA SER A 153 -42.54 39.80 -2.30
C SER A 153 -42.04 41.22 -2.05
N SER A 154 -41.03 41.67 -2.79
CA SER A 154 -40.52 43.05 -2.68
C SER A 154 -41.57 44.07 -3.08
N ALA A 155 -42.35 43.82 -4.14
CA ALA A 155 -43.47 44.68 -4.55
C ALA A 155 -44.56 44.75 -3.48
N LYS A 156 -44.94 43.61 -2.87
CA LYS A 156 -45.92 43.57 -1.77
C LYS A 156 -45.44 44.35 -0.55
N THR A 157 -44.17 44.21 -0.15
CA THR A 157 -43.61 44.97 0.98
C THR A 157 -43.58 46.46 0.69
N LEU A 158 -43.21 46.86 -0.54
CA LEU A 158 -43.18 48.27 -0.93
C LEU A 158 -44.60 48.87 -0.90
N ALA A 159 -45.59 48.15 -1.43
CA ALA A 159 -47.00 48.56 -1.37
C ALA A 159 -47.48 48.73 0.07
N LYS A 160 -47.22 47.77 0.96
CA LYS A 160 -47.56 47.87 2.39
C LYS A 160 -46.87 49.05 3.09
N ARG A 161 -45.59 49.28 2.80
CA ARG A 161 -44.84 50.41 3.38
C ARG A 161 -45.42 51.75 2.91
N LEU A 162 -45.82 51.83 1.64
CA LEU A 162 -46.45 53.01 1.08
C LEU A 162 -47.81 53.27 1.73
N THR A 163 -48.64 52.24 1.89
CA THR A 163 -49.93 52.36 2.58
C THR A 163 -49.77 52.78 4.04
N ALA A 164 -48.81 52.20 4.77
CA ALA A 164 -48.52 52.59 6.15
C ALA A 164 -48.06 54.06 6.24
N LYS A 165 -47.18 54.50 5.33
CA LYS A 165 -46.74 55.91 5.29
C LYS A 165 -47.89 56.86 4.95
N THR A 166 -48.79 56.48 4.04
CA THR A 166 -49.98 57.30 3.74
C THR A 166 -50.92 57.39 4.93
N GLN A 167 -51.09 56.30 5.68
CA GLN A 167 -51.94 56.29 6.88
C GLN A 167 -51.35 57.13 8.02
N GLU A 168 -50.04 57.03 8.27
CA GLU A 168 -49.32 57.88 9.24
C GLU A 168 -49.46 59.37 8.87
N ILE A 169 -49.27 59.71 7.59
CA ILE A 169 -49.45 61.08 7.13
C ILE A 169 -50.90 61.52 7.35
N ASN A 170 -51.89 60.71 6.97
CA ASN A 170 -53.30 61.04 7.18
C ASN A 170 -53.64 61.22 8.66
N SER A 171 -53.16 60.35 9.56
CA SER A 171 -53.43 60.49 10.99
C SER A 171 -52.82 61.77 11.57
N THR A 172 -51.59 62.12 11.17
CA THR A 172 -50.97 63.38 11.61
C THR A 172 -51.71 64.61 11.07
N TRP A 173 -52.28 64.54 9.86
CA TRP A 173 -53.12 65.61 9.31
C TRP A 173 -54.46 65.72 10.02
N GLU A 174 -55.09 64.59 10.36
CA GLU A 174 -56.35 64.57 11.13
C GLU A 174 -56.15 65.13 12.54
N GLU A 175 -55.08 64.74 13.22
CA GLU A 175 -54.73 65.23 14.56
C GLU A 175 -54.43 66.73 14.55
N LYS A 176 -53.62 67.20 13.58
CA LYS A 176 -53.44 68.64 13.35
C LYS A 176 -54.78 69.33 13.10
N GLY A 177 -55.63 68.76 12.25
CA GLY A 177 -56.97 69.28 11.96
C GLY A 177 -57.84 69.40 13.21
N ARG A 178 -57.75 68.44 14.14
CA ARG A 178 -58.45 68.48 15.43
C ARG A 178 -57.90 69.58 16.33
N ASN A 179 -56.59 69.73 16.44
CA ASN A 179 -55.95 70.79 17.22
C ASN A 179 -56.28 72.19 16.68
N TRP A 180 -56.35 72.35 15.36
CA TRP A 180 -56.79 73.62 14.75
C TRP A 180 -58.25 73.93 15.10
N LYS A 181 -59.16 72.94 15.02
CA LYS A 181 -60.57 73.12 15.41
C LYS A 181 -60.73 73.43 16.90
N GLU A 182 -59.93 72.80 17.77
CA GLU A 182 -59.93 73.06 19.21
C GLU A 182 -59.44 74.48 19.53
N ARG A 183 -58.34 74.91 18.89
CA ARG A 183 -57.90 76.33 18.97
C ARG A 183 -58.95 77.30 18.47
N GLU A 184 -59.62 76.99 17.36
CA GLU A 184 -60.70 77.82 16.83
C GLU A 184 -61.86 77.91 17.83
N ALA A 185 -62.25 76.80 18.46
CA ALA A 185 -63.28 76.77 19.49
C ALA A 185 -62.87 77.57 20.74
N ASP A 186 -61.61 77.52 21.16
CA ASP A 186 -61.12 78.30 22.30
C ASP A 186 -61.02 79.79 22.00
N LEU A 187 -60.56 80.16 20.80
CA LEU A 187 -60.60 81.56 20.34
C LEU A 187 -62.04 82.08 20.26
N LEU A 188 -62.98 81.25 19.80
CA LEU A 188 -64.41 81.58 19.81
C LEU A 188 -64.93 81.77 21.24
N LYS A 189 -64.58 80.90 22.19
CA LYS A 189 -64.93 81.10 23.61
C LYS A 189 -64.33 82.37 24.21
N GLN A 190 -63.09 82.70 23.86
CA GLN A 190 -62.46 83.95 24.30
C GLN A 190 -63.21 85.16 23.71
N LEU A 191 -63.58 85.11 22.43
CA LEU A 191 -64.39 86.14 21.78
C LEU A 191 -65.76 86.30 22.47
N THR A 192 -66.45 85.20 22.77
CA THR A 192 -67.75 85.26 23.47
C THR A 192 -67.59 85.81 24.88
N ASN A 193 -66.54 85.42 25.61
CA ASN A 193 -66.27 85.97 26.93
C ASN A 193 -65.98 87.48 26.88
N VAL A 194 -65.19 87.95 25.91
CA VAL A 194 -64.92 89.38 25.72
C VAL A 194 -66.20 90.13 25.32
N GLN A 195 -67.06 89.53 24.48
CA GLN A 195 -68.36 90.11 24.14
C GLN A 195 -69.29 90.21 25.36
N GLU A 196 -69.35 89.19 26.21
CA GLU A 196 -70.12 89.22 27.46
C GLU A 196 -69.57 90.25 28.45
N GLN A 197 -68.24 90.34 28.58
CA GLN A 197 -67.59 91.37 29.39
C GLN A 197 -67.88 92.77 28.87
N ASN A 198 -67.82 93.00 27.56
CA ASN A 198 -68.20 94.29 26.95
C ASN A 198 -69.68 94.61 27.20
N LYS A 199 -70.60 93.65 27.05
CA LYS A 199 -72.02 93.86 27.41
C LYS A 199 -72.20 94.17 28.89
N ALA A 200 -71.47 93.49 29.77
CA ALA A 200 -71.52 93.75 31.21
C ALA A 200 -70.93 95.13 31.55
N LEU A 201 -69.88 95.57 30.85
CA LEU A 201 -69.31 96.91 30.96
C LEU A 201 -70.27 97.97 30.41
N GLU A 202 -70.91 97.75 29.26
CA GLU A 202 -71.97 98.61 28.73
C GLU A 202 -73.13 98.75 29.73
N ALA A 203 -73.58 97.65 30.34
CA ALA A 203 -74.61 97.66 31.38
C ALA A 203 -74.16 98.35 32.68
N LYS A 204 -72.86 98.27 33.03
CA LYS A 204 -72.28 99.01 34.16
C LYS A 204 -72.13 100.49 33.85
N ILE A 205 -71.74 100.86 32.63
CA ILE A 205 -71.66 102.25 32.18
C ILE A 205 -73.05 102.86 32.14
N SER A 206 -74.07 102.15 31.63
CA SER A 206 -75.46 102.62 31.70
C SER A 206 -75.93 102.81 33.15
N LYS A 207 -75.56 101.89 34.05
CA LYS A 207 -75.87 102.01 35.49
C LYS A 207 -75.09 103.13 36.19
N ASN A 208 -73.85 103.39 35.80
CA ASN A 208 -73.05 104.50 36.34
C ASN A 208 -73.53 105.85 35.79
N ILE A 209 -73.97 105.93 34.54
CA ILE A 209 -74.66 107.12 33.99
C ILE A 209 -75.97 107.39 34.76
N ASP A 210 -76.66 106.35 35.24
CA ASP A 210 -77.81 106.49 36.15
C ASP A 210 -77.43 106.87 37.60
N ILE A 211 -76.16 106.70 38.02
CA ILE A 211 -75.65 107.01 39.38
C ILE A 211 -74.89 108.35 39.44
N GLU A 212 -74.37 108.85 38.32
CA GLU A 212 -73.75 110.20 38.21
C GLU A 212 -74.76 111.36 38.40
N GLY A 213 -76.03 111.07 38.70
CA GLY A 213 -77.01 112.03 39.16
C GLY A 213 -76.92 112.41 40.65
N ASN A 214 -76.09 111.75 41.48
CA ASN A 214 -76.03 112.12 42.89
C ASN A 214 -74.74 111.69 43.62
N GLY A 215 -74.02 112.66 44.16
CA GLY A 215 -73.17 112.47 45.34
C GLY A 215 -71.68 112.63 45.12
N ASN A 216 -71.19 113.82 45.49
CA ASN A 216 -69.80 114.05 45.94
C ASN A 216 -69.35 112.99 46.94
N GLU A 217 -68.08 112.60 46.91
CA GLU A 217 -67.22 112.58 48.10
C GLU A 217 -65.74 112.39 47.70
N ASP A 218 -65.04 113.52 47.71
CA ASP A 218 -63.59 113.65 47.79
C ASP A 218 -63.16 113.21 49.20
N GLY A 219 -62.29 112.21 49.30
CA GLY A 219 -61.58 111.90 50.55
C GLY A 219 -61.37 110.43 50.87
N ASP A 220 -60.56 109.71 50.07
CA ASP A 220 -59.90 108.47 50.53
C ASP A 220 -58.78 108.02 49.57
N GLN A 221 -57.85 108.92 49.25
CA GLN A 221 -56.75 108.61 48.30
C GLN A 221 -55.60 107.79 48.93
N GLU A 222 -55.38 107.89 50.25
CA GLU A 222 -54.21 107.25 50.89
C GLU A 222 -54.45 105.79 51.31
N ASN A 223 -55.68 105.44 51.71
CA ASN A 223 -56.09 104.04 51.93
C ASN A 223 -56.28 103.29 50.61
N ASN A 224 -56.83 103.93 49.58
CA ASN A 224 -56.91 103.35 48.24
C ASN A 224 -55.53 103.06 47.64
N GLN A 225 -54.52 103.92 47.81
CA GLN A 225 -53.18 103.63 47.27
C GLN A 225 -52.53 102.40 47.91
N LYS A 226 -52.69 102.19 49.22
CA LYS A 226 -52.19 100.98 49.90
C LYS A 226 -52.96 99.74 49.48
N GLU A 227 -54.30 99.83 49.39
CA GLU A 227 -55.15 98.72 48.97
C GLU A 227 -54.94 98.36 47.48
N VAL A 228 -54.71 99.36 46.62
CA VAL A 228 -54.33 99.18 45.22
C VAL A 228 -52.92 98.58 45.13
N SER A 229 -51.97 99.02 45.95
CA SER A 229 -50.62 98.46 45.98
C SER A 229 -50.61 96.99 46.45
N THR A 230 -51.39 96.64 47.48
CA THR A 230 -51.54 95.24 47.91
C THR A 230 -52.25 94.40 46.85
N ARG A 231 -53.30 94.91 46.20
CA ARG A 231 -53.96 94.23 45.08
C ARG A 231 -53.05 94.08 43.87
N ILE A 232 -52.19 95.05 43.57
CA ILE A 232 -51.18 94.95 42.51
C ILE A 232 -50.14 93.89 42.87
N ALA A 233 -49.68 93.84 44.12
CA ALA A 233 -48.75 92.81 44.58
C ALA A 233 -49.38 91.41 44.54
N GLU A 234 -50.63 91.27 44.98
CA GLU A 234 -51.41 90.02 44.87
C GLU A 234 -51.65 89.63 43.41
N TYR A 235 -51.98 90.59 42.54
CA TYR A 235 -52.15 90.36 41.11
C TYR A 235 -50.85 89.92 40.44
N ASN A 236 -49.72 90.54 40.80
CA ASN A 236 -48.39 90.17 40.32
C ASN A 236 -47.99 88.77 40.80
N LEU A 237 -48.34 88.40 42.04
CA LEU A 237 -48.12 87.06 42.56
C LEU A 237 -48.96 86.02 41.80
N VAL A 238 -50.24 86.32 41.56
CA VAL A 238 -51.17 85.45 40.82
C VAL A 238 -50.77 85.32 39.35
N THR A 239 -50.28 86.38 38.72
CA THR A 239 -49.76 86.31 37.34
C THR A 239 -48.47 85.52 37.27
N GLN A 240 -47.57 85.65 38.25
CA GLN A 240 -46.38 84.81 38.33
C GLN A 240 -46.73 83.33 38.59
N GLU A 241 -47.70 83.03 39.45
CA GLU A 241 -48.22 81.67 39.63
C GLU A 241 -48.91 81.16 38.36
N LEU A 242 -49.64 82.00 37.63
CA LEU A 242 -50.25 81.66 36.34
C LEU A 242 -49.17 81.33 35.29
N GLU A 243 -48.12 82.14 35.17
CA GLU A 243 -47.02 81.92 34.22
C GLU A 243 -46.24 80.65 34.55
N THR A 244 -45.95 80.41 35.83
CA THR A 244 -45.23 79.19 36.27
C THR A 244 -46.08 77.94 36.08
N THR A 245 -47.40 78.01 36.33
CA THR A 245 -48.32 76.90 36.06
C THR A 245 -48.52 76.67 34.56
N GLN A 246 -48.62 77.72 33.74
CA GLN A 246 -48.67 77.61 32.27
C GLN A 246 -47.37 77.02 31.71
N ALA A 247 -46.20 77.44 32.19
CA ALA A 247 -44.93 76.84 31.80
C ALA A 247 -44.84 75.35 32.18
N ARG A 248 -45.38 74.98 33.35
CA ARG A 248 -45.46 73.58 33.80
C ARG A 248 -46.44 72.78 32.96
N ILE A 249 -47.60 73.33 32.60
CA ILE A 249 -48.58 72.71 31.71
C ILE A 249 -47.96 72.48 30.34
N TYR A 250 -47.31 73.48 29.76
CA TYR A 250 -46.62 73.34 28.47
C TYR A 250 -45.53 72.25 28.48
N GLN A 251 -44.74 72.17 29.55
CA GLN A 251 -43.74 71.10 29.69
C GLN A 251 -44.37 69.72 29.87
N LEU A 252 -45.49 69.62 30.58
CA LEU A 252 -46.24 68.39 30.73
C LEU A 252 -46.89 67.97 29.41
N GLU A 253 -47.49 68.90 28.67
CA GLU A 253 -48.04 68.67 27.34
C GLU A 253 -46.96 68.18 26.37
N LYS A 254 -45.80 68.85 26.34
CA LYS A 254 -44.66 68.41 25.52
C LYS A 254 -44.19 67.00 25.89
N ARG A 255 -44.07 66.69 27.19
CA ARG A 255 -43.72 65.33 27.63
C ARG A 255 -44.81 64.32 27.29
N ASN A 256 -46.08 64.70 27.37
CA ASN A 256 -47.18 63.81 27.03
C ASN A 256 -47.24 63.57 25.52
N GLU A 257 -46.89 64.56 24.70
CA GLU A 257 -46.74 64.46 23.25
C GLU A 257 -45.54 63.58 22.88
N GLU A 258 -44.38 63.77 23.52
CA GLU A 258 -43.19 62.93 23.34
C GLU A 258 -43.45 61.48 23.77
N LEU A 259 -44.08 61.28 24.93
CA LEU A 259 -44.44 59.94 25.41
C LEU A 259 -45.51 59.31 24.52
N SER A 260 -46.52 60.04 24.08
CA SER A 260 -47.55 59.52 23.16
C SER A 260 -46.97 59.20 21.80
N GLY A 261 -46.03 60.00 21.29
CA GLY A 261 -45.30 59.71 20.05
C GLY A 261 -44.40 58.47 20.19
N ALA A 262 -43.70 58.32 21.32
CA ALA A 262 -42.90 57.14 21.60
C ALA A 262 -43.76 55.89 21.79
N LEU A 263 -44.92 56.02 22.44
CA LEU A 263 -45.88 54.95 22.64
C LEU A 263 -46.52 54.56 21.30
N ALA A 264 -46.96 55.53 20.49
CA ALA A 264 -47.49 55.29 19.16
C ALA A 264 -46.46 54.65 18.24
N LYS A 265 -45.17 55.00 18.37
CA LYS A 265 -44.07 54.38 17.63
C LYS A 265 -43.82 52.93 18.10
N ALA A 266 -43.75 52.69 19.41
CA ALA A 266 -43.58 51.35 19.98
C ALA A 266 -44.81 50.43 19.80
N THR A 267 -46.01 51.00 19.74
CA THR A 267 -47.25 50.28 19.42
C THR A 267 -47.56 50.30 17.93
N SER A 268 -46.78 51.02 17.13
CA SER A 268 -46.96 51.06 15.68
C SER A 268 -46.71 49.65 15.16
N GLU A 269 -47.77 49.04 14.66
CA GLU A 269 -47.73 47.76 14.00
C GLU A 269 -46.71 47.78 12.84
N ALA A 270 -46.46 48.95 12.26
CA ALA A 270 -45.45 49.15 11.22
C ALA A 270 -44.01 48.88 11.70
N GLU A 271 -43.61 49.26 12.92
CA GLU A 271 -42.25 48.97 13.40
C GLU A 271 -42.05 47.47 13.64
N LYS A 272 -43.04 46.83 14.28
CA LYS A 272 -43.03 45.37 14.48
C LYS A 272 -43.08 44.62 13.15
N GLU A 273 -43.85 45.10 12.17
CA GLU A 273 -43.91 44.50 10.83
C GLU A 273 -42.61 44.72 10.05
N THR A 274 -41.90 45.84 10.24
CA THR A 274 -40.56 46.02 9.65
C THR A 274 -39.51 45.12 10.29
N GLU A 275 -39.55 44.91 11.60
CA GLU A 275 -38.65 43.98 12.29
C GLU A 275 -38.96 42.52 11.90
N LEU A 276 -40.24 42.16 11.77
CA LEU A 276 -40.67 40.87 11.24
C LEU A 276 -40.22 40.68 9.80
N HIS A 277 -40.39 41.67 8.94
CA HIS A 277 -39.93 41.60 7.56
C HIS A 277 -38.41 41.48 7.47
N ALA A 278 -37.64 42.17 8.31
CA ALA A 278 -36.20 42.01 8.38
C ALA A 278 -35.79 40.60 8.81
N LYS A 279 -36.51 40.02 9.78
CA LYS A 279 -36.31 38.62 10.21
C LYS A 279 -36.71 37.63 9.11
N GLU A 280 -37.79 37.87 8.38
CA GLU A 280 -38.25 37.03 7.27
C GLU A 280 -37.29 37.09 6.08
N LEU A 281 -36.72 38.26 5.77
CA LEU A 281 -35.65 38.39 4.77
C LEU A 281 -34.40 37.60 5.17
N LYS A 282 -34.00 37.68 6.44
CA LYS A 282 -32.87 36.89 6.96
C LYS A 282 -33.18 35.39 6.95
N LEU A 283 -34.40 34.99 7.27
CA LEU A 283 -34.84 33.60 7.25
C LEU A 283 -34.84 33.06 5.81
N ASN A 284 -35.36 33.81 4.84
CA ASN A 284 -35.30 33.47 3.42
C ASN A 284 -33.87 33.38 2.88
N GLN A 285 -32.96 34.25 3.34
CA GLN A 285 -31.53 34.17 2.99
C GLN A 285 -30.91 32.89 3.55
N LEU A 286 -31.17 32.57 4.83
CA LEU A 286 -30.68 31.34 5.45
C LEU A 286 -31.26 30.10 4.77
N GLU A 287 -32.55 30.10 4.42
CA GLU A 287 -33.16 29.01 3.65
C GLU A 287 -32.56 28.88 2.25
N SER A 288 -32.21 30.00 1.60
CA SER A 288 -31.50 30.00 0.31
C SER A 288 -30.13 29.38 0.41
N GLU A 289 -29.37 29.77 1.43
CA GLU A 289 -28.03 29.27 1.69
C GLU A 289 -28.08 27.78 2.03
N ASN A 290 -29.04 27.36 2.86
CA ASN A 290 -29.20 25.97 3.24
C ASN A 290 -29.64 25.09 2.05
N ALA A 291 -30.48 25.62 1.15
CA ALA A 291 -30.84 24.94 -0.09
C ALA A 291 -29.64 24.80 -1.05
N LEU A 292 -28.86 25.87 -1.22
CA LEU A 292 -27.62 25.83 -2.03
C LEU A 292 -26.58 24.87 -1.43
N LEU A 293 -26.40 24.90 -0.12
CA LEU A 293 -25.48 24.01 0.59
C LEU A 293 -25.93 22.56 0.46
N SER A 294 -27.24 22.29 0.55
CA SER A 294 -27.82 20.95 0.36
C SER A 294 -27.63 20.45 -1.08
N ALA A 295 -27.83 21.31 -2.09
CA ALA A 295 -27.61 20.98 -3.49
C ALA A 295 -26.13 20.69 -3.78
N SER A 296 -25.22 21.54 -3.28
CA SER A 296 -23.77 21.34 -3.40
C SER A 296 -23.31 20.06 -2.71
N TYR A 297 -23.84 19.78 -1.51
CA TYR A 297 -23.56 18.54 -0.78
C TYR A 297 -24.01 17.30 -1.56
N GLU A 298 -25.21 17.32 -2.15
CA GLU A 298 -25.71 16.19 -2.95
C GLU A 298 -24.91 16.02 -4.25
N GLN A 299 -24.45 17.11 -4.87
CA GLN A 299 -23.56 17.05 -6.04
C GLN A 299 -22.20 16.43 -5.68
N GLU A 300 -21.56 16.86 -4.60
CA GLU A 300 -20.31 16.27 -4.09
C GLU A 300 -20.50 14.80 -3.71
N ARG A 301 -21.63 14.46 -3.09
CA ARG A 301 -21.98 13.07 -2.76
C ARG A 301 -22.14 12.20 -4.01
N LYS A 302 -22.76 12.73 -5.07
CA LYS A 302 -22.85 12.02 -6.36
C LYS A 302 -21.48 11.87 -7.00
N SER A 303 -20.67 12.94 -7.04
CA SER A 303 -19.30 12.90 -7.59
C SER A 303 -18.42 11.88 -6.87
N THR A 304 -18.40 11.92 -5.53
CA THR A 304 -17.67 10.94 -4.72
C THR A 304 -18.20 9.52 -4.90
N SER A 305 -19.51 9.32 -5.01
CA SER A 305 -20.08 8.01 -5.32
C SER A 305 -19.65 7.49 -6.69
N HIS A 306 -19.54 8.35 -7.71
CA HIS A 306 -19.03 7.97 -9.02
C HIS A 306 -17.54 7.60 -8.94
N ALA A 307 -16.71 8.42 -8.31
CA ALA A 307 -15.29 8.14 -8.11
C ALA A 307 -15.06 6.84 -7.32
N ILE A 308 -15.87 6.56 -6.29
CA ILE A 308 -15.82 5.30 -5.53
C ILE A 308 -16.16 4.11 -6.43
N ASN A 309 -17.16 4.22 -7.29
CA ASN A 309 -17.54 3.14 -8.19
C ASN A 309 -16.47 2.89 -9.26
N GLU A 310 -15.88 3.95 -9.82
CA GLU A 310 -14.77 3.84 -10.77
C GLU A 310 -13.55 3.18 -10.13
N LEU A 311 -13.16 3.61 -8.92
CA LEU A 311 -12.06 2.98 -8.17
C LEU A 311 -12.36 1.52 -7.81
N LYS A 312 -13.63 1.16 -7.54
CA LYS A 312 -14.02 -0.24 -7.32
C LYS A 312 -13.89 -1.07 -8.60
N GLU A 313 -14.26 -0.52 -9.75
CA GLU A 313 -14.13 -1.21 -11.03
C GLU A 313 -12.67 -1.42 -11.42
N GLN A 314 -11.82 -0.40 -11.23
CA GLN A 314 -10.37 -0.49 -11.39
C GLN A 314 -9.74 -1.49 -10.40
N LEU A 315 -10.20 -1.52 -9.14
CA LEU A 315 -9.75 -2.51 -8.17
C LEU A 315 -10.13 -3.93 -8.62
N HIS A 316 -11.35 -4.11 -9.12
CA HIS A 316 -11.82 -5.41 -9.61
C HIS A 316 -11.01 -5.88 -10.83
N SER A 317 -10.68 -5.00 -11.78
CA SER A 317 -9.85 -5.37 -12.93
C SER A 317 -8.43 -5.76 -12.51
N ILE A 318 -7.78 -4.99 -11.62
CA ILE A 318 -6.44 -5.30 -11.10
C ILE A 318 -6.44 -6.62 -10.31
N VAL A 319 -7.51 -6.89 -9.55
CA VAL A 319 -7.64 -8.17 -8.82
C VAL A 319 -7.76 -9.33 -9.80
N ALA A 320 -8.55 -9.20 -10.86
CA ALA A 320 -8.68 -10.22 -11.90
C ALA A 320 -7.35 -10.47 -12.64
N GLU A 321 -6.61 -9.41 -12.97
CA GLU A 321 -5.25 -9.53 -13.55
C GLU A 321 -4.26 -10.18 -12.56
N SER A 322 -4.33 -9.83 -11.27
CA SER A 322 -3.49 -10.48 -10.26
C SER A 322 -3.79 -11.99 -10.15
N GLU A 323 -5.06 -12.37 -10.28
CA GLU A 323 -5.50 -13.77 -10.24
C GLU A 323 -5.07 -14.52 -11.50
N SER A 324 -5.15 -13.92 -12.69
CA SER A 324 -4.62 -14.51 -13.92
C SER A 324 -3.11 -14.70 -13.83
N TYR A 325 -2.34 -13.70 -13.40
CA TYR A 325 -0.89 -13.83 -13.21
C TYR A 325 -0.53 -14.89 -12.17
N LYS A 326 -1.30 -15.01 -11.07
CA LYS A 326 -1.09 -16.11 -10.10
C LYS A 326 -1.32 -17.47 -10.75
N SER A 327 -2.38 -17.62 -11.54
CA SER A 327 -2.66 -18.86 -12.25
C SER A 327 -1.55 -19.20 -13.25
N GLU A 328 -1.08 -18.22 -14.02
CA GLU A 328 0.04 -18.39 -14.96
C GLU A 328 1.32 -18.80 -14.22
N LEU A 329 1.65 -18.14 -13.11
CA LEU A 329 2.81 -18.45 -12.29
C LEU A 329 2.69 -19.86 -11.71
N GLU A 330 1.49 -20.31 -11.34
CA GLU A 330 1.24 -21.70 -10.94
C GLU A 330 1.45 -22.68 -12.11
N THR A 331 0.98 -22.36 -13.32
CA THR A 331 1.25 -23.21 -14.49
C THR A 331 2.75 -23.28 -14.82
N VAL A 332 3.47 -22.16 -14.71
CA VAL A 332 4.92 -22.09 -14.93
C VAL A 332 5.65 -22.88 -13.85
N ARG A 333 5.23 -22.78 -12.59
CA ARG A 333 5.78 -23.60 -11.50
C ARG A 333 5.55 -25.09 -11.74
N ARG A 334 4.36 -25.49 -12.18
CA ARG A 334 4.06 -26.89 -12.56
C ARG A 334 4.95 -27.34 -13.71
N LYS A 335 5.09 -26.54 -14.76
CA LYS A 335 6.00 -26.82 -15.89
C LYS A 335 7.45 -26.95 -15.40
N LEU A 336 7.95 -26.02 -14.60
CA LEU A 336 9.31 -26.04 -14.05
C LEU A 336 9.55 -27.29 -13.20
N ASN A 337 8.56 -27.69 -12.39
CA ASN A 337 8.64 -28.93 -11.60
C ASN A 337 8.68 -30.17 -12.52
N ASN A 338 7.86 -30.20 -13.56
CA ASN A 338 7.89 -31.28 -14.55
C ASN A 338 9.24 -31.36 -15.30
N TYR A 339 9.92 -30.23 -15.49
CA TYR A 339 11.25 -30.17 -16.10
C TYR A 339 12.40 -30.24 -15.08
N SER A 340 12.14 -30.50 -13.80
CA SER A 340 13.19 -30.53 -12.77
C SER A 340 14.22 -31.65 -13.01
N ASP A 341 13.79 -32.76 -13.62
CA ASP A 341 14.66 -33.89 -13.98
C ASP A 341 15.38 -33.70 -15.33
N TYR A 342 15.18 -32.57 -16.03
CA TYR A 342 15.85 -32.30 -17.31
C TYR A 342 17.37 -32.35 -17.19
N ASN A 343 17.94 -31.83 -16.09
CA ASN A 343 19.38 -31.88 -15.87
C ASN A 343 19.89 -33.31 -15.64
N LYS A 344 19.12 -34.15 -14.93
CA LYS A 344 19.46 -35.57 -14.75
C LYS A 344 19.38 -36.33 -16.06
N ILE A 345 18.29 -36.15 -16.82
CA ILE A 345 18.14 -36.75 -18.15
C ILE A 345 19.26 -36.26 -19.09
N LYS A 346 19.67 -35.00 -19.00
CA LYS A 346 20.80 -34.47 -19.78
C LYS A 346 22.13 -35.08 -19.35
N GLU A 347 22.36 -35.28 -18.06
CA GLU A 347 23.55 -35.95 -17.54
C GLU A 347 23.56 -37.43 -17.96
N GLU A 348 22.46 -38.15 -17.80
CA GLU A 348 22.25 -39.52 -18.25
C GLU A 348 22.41 -39.66 -19.76
N LEU A 349 21.82 -38.76 -20.55
CA LEU A 349 22.00 -38.72 -22.00
C LEU A 349 23.44 -38.38 -22.38
N SER A 350 24.12 -37.50 -21.64
CA SER A 350 25.54 -37.20 -21.88
C SER A 350 26.45 -38.37 -21.49
N ALA A 351 26.07 -39.13 -20.48
CA ALA A 351 26.76 -40.34 -20.06
C ALA A 351 26.53 -41.45 -21.08
N LEU A 352 25.28 -41.65 -21.52
CA LEU A 352 24.92 -42.54 -22.63
C LEU A 352 25.65 -42.13 -23.91
N LYS A 353 25.67 -40.84 -24.26
CA LYS A 353 26.44 -40.34 -25.41
C LYS A 353 27.94 -40.56 -25.23
N LYS A 354 28.50 -40.43 -24.04
CA LYS A 354 29.92 -40.76 -23.77
C LYS A 354 30.19 -42.26 -23.76
N ILE A 355 29.20 -43.10 -23.46
CA ILE A 355 29.34 -44.56 -23.49
C ILE A 355 29.15 -45.07 -24.92
N GLU A 356 28.22 -44.48 -25.66
CA GLU A 356 27.86 -44.81 -27.04
C GLU A 356 28.88 -44.23 -28.05
N PHE A 357 29.42 -43.03 -27.79
CA PHE A 357 30.39 -42.34 -28.67
C PHE A 357 31.78 -42.14 -28.05
N GLY A 358 32.02 -42.51 -26.78
CA GLY A 358 33.31 -42.28 -26.10
C GLY A 358 34.12 -43.54 -25.82
N VAL A 359 33.73 -44.70 -26.36
CA VAL A 359 34.53 -45.94 -26.33
C VAL A 359 34.53 -46.62 -27.70
N ASN A 360 34.63 -45.86 -28.80
CA ASN A 360 35.13 -46.33 -30.11
C ASN A 360 34.97 -45.20 -31.14
N GLU A 361 35.85 -44.20 -31.10
CA GLU A 361 36.12 -43.30 -32.25
C GLU A 361 37.40 -42.49 -31.94
N ASP A 362 38.49 -43.21 -31.65
CA ASP A 362 39.75 -42.83 -32.29
C ASP A 362 39.61 -43.34 -33.73
N ASP A 363 39.78 -42.43 -34.70
CA ASP A 363 39.64 -42.61 -36.15
C ASP A 363 38.22 -42.61 -36.74
N SER A 364 37.72 -41.43 -37.13
CA SER A 364 37.37 -41.11 -38.54
C SER A 364 36.63 -39.76 -38.70
N ASP A 365 37.16 -38.93 -39.60
CA ASP A 365 36.61 -37.66 -40.09
C ASP A 365 35.18 -37.75 -40.66
N ASN A 366 34.37 -36.68 -40.50
CA ASN A 366 33.87 -35.84 -41.62
C ASN A 366 32.80 -34.81 -41.19
N ASP A 367 33.01 -33.57 -41.63
CA ASP A 367 32.08 -32.43 -41.61
C ASP A 367 30.75 -32.68 -42.35
N ILE A 368 29.67 -32.00 -41.95
CA ILE A 368 28.78 -31.12 -42.76
C ILE A 368 27.53 -30.65 -41.95
N ARG A 369 27.55 -29.35 -41.57
CA ARG A 369 26.49 -28.28 -41.60
C ARG A 369 25.10 -28.57 -40.94
N SER A 370 24.52 -27.75 -40.04
CA SER A 370 24.20 -26.31 -40.19
C SER A 370 23.75 -25.64 -38.87
N GLU A 371 24.30 -24.45 -38.61
CA GLU A 371 23.75 -23.18 -38.06
C GLU A 371 23.05 -23.06 -36.68
N ASP A 372 23.75 -22.28 -35.83
CA ASP A 372 23.29 -21.18 -34.97
C ASP A 372 22.55 -21.46 -33.66
N LYS A 373 23.35 -21.75 -32.61
CA LYS A 373 23.21 -21.21 -31.22
C LYS A 373 24.25 -21.78 -30.22
N ASN A 374 25.49 -22.06 -30.64
CA ASN A 374 26.52 -22.65 -29.76
C ASN A 374 27.83 -21.83 -29.64
N ASP A 375 27.83 -20.54 -30.00
CA ASP A 375 29.06 -19.74 -29.92
C ASP A 375 29.62 -19.65 -28.49
N ASN A 376 28.79 -19.48 -27.46
CA ASN A 376 29.31 -19.35 -26.09
C ASN A 376 29.82 -20.67 -25.48
N THR A 377 29.36 -21.83 -25.95
CA THR A 377 29.77 -23.15 -25.44
C THR A 377 30.94 -23.73 -26.22
N PHE A 378 30.98 -23.50 -27.54
CA PHE A 378 32.11 -23.87 -28.37
C PHE A 378 33.32 -22.97 -28.12
N GLU A 379 33.12 -21.65 -28.03
CA GLU A 379 34.19 -20.70 -27.75
C GLU A 379 34.74 -20.88 -26.32
N SER A 380 33.90 -21.15 -25.32
CA SER A 380 34.38 -21.46 -23.96
C SER A 380 35.10 -22.80 -23.87
N SER A 381 34.66 -23.81 -24.62
CA SER A 381 35.36 -25.10 -24.74
C SER A 381 36.72 -24.92 -25.43
N LEU A 382 36.76 -24.18 -26.53
CA LEU A 382 37.98 -23.81 -27.25
C LEU A 382 38.94 -22.99 -26.38
N LEU A 383 38.44 -22.02 -25.61
CA LEU A 383 39.27 -21.26 -24.67
C LEU A 383 39.82 -22.15 -23.56
N SER A 384 39.02 -23.09 -23.04
CA SER A 384 39.48 -24.04 -22.02
C SER A 384 40.53 -25.01 -22.57
N ALA A 385 40.33 -25.49 -23.80
CA ALA A 385 41.24 -26.37 -24.51
C ALA A 385 42.53 -25.64 -24.88
N ASN A 386 42.43 -24.40 -25.37
CA ASN A 386 43.58 -23.55 -25.67
C ASN A 386 44.37 -23.22 -24.40
N LYS A 387 43.70 -22.90 -23.28
CA LYS A 387 44.36 -22.69 -21.99
C LYS A 387 45.02 -23.96 -21.45
N LYS A 388 44.41 -25.13 -21.66
CA LYS A 388 44.99 -26.43 -21.29
C LYS A 388 46.18 -26.77 -22.18
N LEU A 389 46.10 -26.54 -23.48
CA LEU A 389 47.20 -26.70 -24.43
C LEU A 389 48.35 -25.73 -24.13
N GLN A 390 48.06 -24.49 -23.76
CA GLN A 390 49.07 -23.53 -23.32
C GLN A 390 49.74 -23.97 -22.02
N ALA A 391 48.98 -24.54 -21.07
CA ALA A 391 49.52 -25.07 -19.82
C ALA A 391 50.42 -26.30 -20.05
N THR A 392 49.98 -27.25 -20.89
CA THR A 392 50.81 -28.43 -21.23
C THR A 392 52.04 -28.01 -22.03
N LEU A 393 51.91 -27.04 -22.94
CA LEU A 393 53.04 -26.52 -23.71
C LEU A 393 54.04 -25.75 -22.82
N ALA A 394 53.57 -25.04 -21.80
CA ALA A 394 54.42 -24.43 -20.78
C ALA A 394 55.12 -25.49 -19.91
N GLU A 395 54.42 -26.56 -19.54
CA GLU A 395 55.00 -27.69 -18.80
C GLU A 395 56.08 -28.41 -19.63
N TYR A 396 55.80 -28.69 -20.90
CA TYR A 396 56.78 -29.29 -21.81
C TYR A 396 57.98 -28.37 -22.06
N ARG A 397 57.77 -27.05 -22.16
CA ARG A 397 58.87 -26.08 -22.22
C ARG A 397 59.71 -26.12 -20.95
N SER A 398 59.10 -26.15 -19.77
CA SER A 398 59.84 -26.25 -18.50
C SER A 398 60.61 -27.56 -18.37
N LYS A 399 60.04 -28.68 -18.83
CA LYS A 399 60.75 -29.98 -18.86
C LYS A 399 61.91 -29.95 -19.86
N SER A 400 61.70 -29.36 -21.03
CA SER A 400 62.74 -29.18 -22.04
C SER A 400 63.89 -28.32 -21.53
N THR A 401 63.61 -27.21 -20.82
CA THR A 401 64.65 -26.37 -20.24
C THR A 401 65.40 -27.09 -19.11
N ALA A 402 64.69 -27.83 -18.25
CA ALA A 402 65.32 -28.61 -17.18
C ALA A 402 66.23 -29.72 -17.72
N GLN A 403 65.78 -30.44 -18.77
CA GLN A 403 66.60 -31.44 -19.44
C GLN A 403 67.81 -30.82 -20.15
N GLU A 404 67.66 -29.61 -20.70
CA GLU A 404 68.77 -28.90 -21.32
C GLU A 404 69.80 -28.40 -20.30
N GLU A 405 69.35 -27.95 -19.12
CA GLU A 405 70.20 -27.62 -17.98
C GLU A 405 70.97 -28.85 -17.48
N GLU A 406 70.30 -29.99 -17.27
CA GLU A 406 70.94 -31.25 -16.87
C GLU A 406 71.96 -31.72 -17.92
N ARG A 407 71.62 -31.64 -19.21
CA ARG A 407 72.54 -31.97 -20.31
C ARG A 407 73.77 -31.05 -20.29
N ASN A 408 73.59 -29.77 -19.99
CA ASN A 408 74.69 -28.82 -19.90
C ASN A 408 75.58 -29.08 -18.67
N GLU A 409 75.01 -29.49 -17.54
CA GLU A 409 75.76 -29.90 -16.36
C GLU A 409 76.56 -31.18 -16.60
N LEU A 410 75.93 -32.21 -17.21
CA LEU A 410 76.62 -33.43 -17.61
C LEU A 410 77.76 -33.13 -18.58
N LYS A 411 77.53 -32.25 -19.56
CA LYS A 411 78.56 -31.84 -20.52
C LYS A 411 79.73 -31.14 -19.81
N LYS A 412 79.47 -30.24 -18.86
CA LYS A 412 80.52 -29.62 -18.02
C LYS A 412 81.28 -30.65 -17.21
N SER A 413 80.61 -31.63 -16.61
CA SER A 413 81.26 -32.71 -15.85
C SER A 413 82.16 -33.56 -16.75
N VAL A 414 81.68 -33.92 -17.95
CA VAL A 414 82.49 -34.63 -18.96
C VAL A 414 83.71 -33.82 -19.37
N ASP A 415 83.56 -32.51 -19.59
CA ASP A 415 84.69 -31.63 -19.94
C ASP A 415 85.69 -31.49 -18.79
N GLN A 416 85.21 -31.41 -17.54
CA GLN A 416 86.07 -31.43 -16.35
C GLN A 416 86.84 -32.74 -16.22
N LEU A 417 86.18 -33.89 -16.40
CA LEU A 417 86.82 -35.20 -16.38
C LEU A 417 87.84 -35.34 -17.51
N LYS A 418 87.54 -34.83 -18.71
CA LYS A 418 88.50 -34.79 -19.82
C LYS A 418 89.71 -33.92 -19.51
N GLN A 419 89.51 -32.77 -18.86
CA GLN A 419 90.62 -31.92 -18.40
C GLN A 419 91.46 -32.64 -17.34
N GLN A 420 90.83 -33.31 -16.38
CA GLN A 420 91.55 -34.12 -15.38
C GLN A 420 92.34 -35.26 -16.03
N ILE A 421 91.77 -35.96 -17.01
CA ILE A 421 92.48 -36.99 -17.78
C ILE A 421 93.65 -36.37 -18.55
N ALA A 422 93.49 -35.19 -19.15
CA ALA A 422 94.58 -34.52 -19.85
C ALA A 422 95.72 -34.13 -18.89
N ILE A 423 95.40 -33.59 -17.72
CA ILE A 423 96.37 -33.25 -16.67
C ILE A 423 97.08 -34.52 -16.17
N LEU A 424 96.33 -35.60 -15.92
CA LEU A 424 96.91 -36.88 -15.50
C LEU A 424 97.79 -37.50 -16.58
N LYS A 425 97.42 -37.38 -17.86
CA LYS A 425 98.25 -37.81 -18.98
C LYS A 425 99.54 -36.99 -19.09
N GLU A 426 99.46 -35.66 -18.98
CA GLU A 426 100.65 -34.80 -19.00
C GLU A 426 101.54 -35.05 -17.78
N ALA A 427 100.94 -35.29 -16.60
CA ALA A 427 101.69 -35.65 -15.39
C ALA A 427 102.35 -37.02 -15.54
N ASN A 428 101.67 -38.01 -16.11
CA ASN A 428 102.26 -39.32 -16.40
C ASN A 428 103.37 -39.21 -17.45
N GLU A 429 103.19 -38.42 -18.51
CA GLU A 429 104.25 -38.19 -19.50
C GLU A 429 105.46 -37.51 -18.86
N LYS A 430 105.24 -36.52 -17.97
CA LYS A 430 106.34 -35.94 -17.17
C LYS A 430 107.01 -36.98 -16.27
N LEU A 431 106.23 -37.80 -15.55
CA LEU A 431 106.77 -38.88 -14.72
C LEU A 431 107.52 -39.93 -15.55
N GLU A 432 107.06 -40.26 -16.75
CA GLU A 432 107.74 -41.15 -17.68
C GLU A 432 109.05 -40.53 -18.18
N THR A 433 109.07 -39.25 -18.57
CA THR A 433 110.31 -38.55 -18.95
C THR A 433 111.27 -38.39 -17.77
N ASP A 434 110.76 -38.19 -16.55
CA ASP A 434 111.59 -38.06 -15.36
C ASP A 434 112.09 -39.44 -14.89
N LEU A 435 111.29 -40.51 -15.03
CA LEU A 435 111.74 -41.89 -14.85
C LEU A 435 112.78 -42.26 -15.90
N GLU A 436 112.63 -41.85 -17.15
CA GLU A 436 113.63 -42.04 -18.21
C GLU A 436 114.93 -41.28 -17.87
N LYS A 437 114.83 -40.05 -17.34
CA LYS A 437 116.03 -39.34 -16.82
C LYS A 437 116.63 -40.03 -15.60
N VAL A 438 115.82 -40.56 -14.69
CA VAL A 438 116.29 -41.30 -13.51
C VAL A 438 116.92 -42.63 -13.93
N GLU A 439 116.35 -43.36 -14.90
CA GLU A 439 116.91 -44.59 -15.46
C GLU A 439 118.21 -44.31 -16.22
N ASN A 440 118.29 -43.21 -16.97
CA ASN A 440 119.52 -42.76 -17.62
C ASN A 440 120.59 -42.21 -16.64
N VAL A 441 120.20 -41.83 -15.41
CA VAL A 441 121.10 -41.38 -14.33
C VAL A 441 121.36 -42.49 -13.28
N SER A 442 120.70 -43.65 -13.40
CA SER A 442 120.77 -44.73 -12.43
C SER A 442 121.41 -45.99 -13.05
N PRO A 443 122.73 -46.05 -12.97
CA PRO A 443 123.35 -47.17 -12.27
C PRO A 443 123.98 -46.73 -10.93
N HIS A 444 123.73 -45.50 -10.44
CA HIS A 444 124.51 -44.99 -9.30
C HIS A 444 123.81 -44.22 -8.18
N PHE A 445 122.49 -44.29 -8.00
CA PHE A 445 121.84 -43.60 -6.87
C PHE A 445 120.79 -44.46 -6.16
N ASN A 446 121.21 -45.66 -5.74
CA ASN A 446 120.60 -46.36 -4.61
C ASN A 446 121.35 -45.95 -3.35
N GLU A 447 120.95 -44.82 -2.74
CA GLU A 447 121.08 -44.52 -1.32
C GLU A 447 120.58 -43.09 -1.07
N THR A 448 119.89 -42.90 0.06
CA THR A 448 119.62 -41.63 0.76
C THR A 448 118.18 -41.08 0.68
N ALA A 449 117.61 -40.93 1.88
CA ALA A 449 116.50 -40.05 2.29
C ALA A 449 115.09 -40.48 1.85
N SER A 450 114.24 -41.09 2.68
CA SER A 450 113.71 -40.65 3.99
C SER A 450 113.35 -39.17 4.05
N MET A 451 112.05 -38.90 4.26
CA MET A 451 111.45 -37.87 5.17
C MET A 451 110.26 -37.11 4.55
N MET A 452 109.23 -36.94 5.40
CA MET A 452 108.20 -35.88 5.42
C MET A 452 107.09 -35.92 4.35
N SER A 453 105.80 -36.12 4.69
CA SER A 453 104.93 -35.44 5.67
C SER A 453 104.59 -33.99 5.31
N GLY A 454 103.35 -33.81 4.84
CA GLY A 454 102.42 -32.86 5.44
C GLY A 454 102.27 -31.47 4.81
N VAL A 455 101.06 -30.93 5.02
CA VAL A 455 100.71 -29.50 5.09
C VAL A 455 100.47 -28.83 3.71
N THR A 456 99.52 -27.91 3.46
CA THR A 456 98.22 -27.50 4.03
C THR A 456 97.75 -26.29 3.19
N ARG A 457 96.43 -26.09 3.04
CA ARG A 457 95.64 -24.83 2.91
C ARG A 457 95.97 -23.80 1.81
N GLN A 458 94.91 -23.28 1.19
CA GLN A 458 94.38 -21.88 1.29
C GLN A 458 93.54 -21.60 0.03
N MET A 459 92.23 -21.34 0.10
CA MET A 459 91.52 -20.17 0.65
C MET A 459 91.67 -18.92 -0.24
N ASN A 460 90.59 -18.51 -0.93
CA ASN A 460 90.02 -17.16 -0.85
C ASN A 460 88.77 -17.02 -1.76
N ASN A 461 87.58 -16.68 -1.24
CA ASN A 461 87.06 -15.35 -0.84
C ASN A 461 86.33 -14.70 -2.04
N ARG A 462 85.07 -14.25 -2.02
CA ARG A 462 84.52 -13.11 -1.23
C ARG A 462 83.00 -12.89 -1.50
N THR A 463 82.23 -12.63 -0.41
CA THR A 463 81.24 -11.52 -0.19
C THR A 463 80.02 -11.35 -1.13
N SER A 464 78.77 -11.04 -0.74
CA SER A 464 78.28 -10.07 0.25
C SER A 464 76.72 -10.07 0.38
N HIS A 465 76.22 -10.16 1.62
CA HIS A 465 75.03 -9.53 2.26
C HIS A 465 73.66 -9.35 1.56
N LYS A 466 72.56 -9.79 2.22
CA LYS A 466 71.79 -8.98 3.20
C LYS A 466 70.62 -9.74 3.86
N MET A 467 70.63 -9.66 5.19
CA MET A 467 69.52 -9.50 6.16
C MET A 467 68.40 -10.55 6.32
N SER A 468 68.37 -11.02 7.57
CA SER A 468 67.39 -11.83 8.30
C SER A 468 66.05 -11.12 8.56
N PRO A 469 65.04 -11.89 9.04
CA PRO A 469 64.69 -11.78 10.45
C PRO A 469 64.66 -13.14 11.18
N THR A 470 65.30 -13.12 12.35
CA THR A 470 65.03 -13.86 13.61
C THR A 470 63.73 -14.67 13.63
N SER A 471 63.80 -16.01 13.75
CA SER A 471 63.82 -16.80 15.01
C SER A 471 62.55 -16.61 15.85
N SER A 472 61.89 -17.59 16.47
CA SER A 472 62.08 -19.03 16.72
C SER A 472 61.14 -19.32 17.90
N ILE A 473 60.49 -20.50 17.95
CA ILE A 473 59.70 -21.15 19.03
C ILE A 473 58.53 -21.81 18.31
N ILE A 474 58.44 -23.11 18.02
CA ILE A 474 58.83 -24.40 18.63
C ILE A 474 58.83 -25.39 17.43
N GLY A 475 59.69 -26.40 17.23
CA GLY A 475 60.47 -27.20 18.15
C GLY A 475 59.95 -28.65 18.15
N ILE A 476 60.55 -29.49 17.28
CA ILE A 476 60.68 -30.97 17.34
C ILE A 476 59.69 -31.83 16.51
N PRO A 477 60.19 -32.91 15.85
CA PRO A 477 59.78 -33.36 14.52
C PRO A 477 59.14 -34.77 14.50
N GLU A 478 58.44 -35.12 13.42
CA GLU A 478 58.27 -36.52 13.05
C GLU A 478 58.02 -36.66 11.53
N ASP A 479 58.83 -37.49 10.91
CA ASP A 479 58.75 -37.91 9.51
C ASP A 479 57.49 -38.76 9.25
N GLY A 480 56.94 -38.67 8.05
CA GLY A 480 55.85 -39.55 7.62
C GLY A 480 55.25 -39.16 6.28
N GLU A 481 55.75 -39.78 5.23
CA GLU A 481 55.24 -39.78 3.87
C GLU A 481 53.70 -39.83 3.80
N LEU A 482 53.07 -38.97 2.99
CA LEU A 482 51.89 -39.29 2.16
C LEU A 482 51.36 -38.02 1.43
N SER A 483 51.23 -38.16 0.11
CA SER A 483 50.25 -37.45 -0.74
C SER A 483 50.58 -36.03 -1.24
N GLY A 484 51.21 -35.97 -2.42
CA GLY A 484 51.55 -34.78 -3.20
C GLY A 484 50.38 -34.03 -3.87
N ASN A 485 49.23 -33.88 -3.22
CA ASN A 485 48.09 -33.11 -3.76
C ASN A 485 47.74 -31.83 -2.96
N GLN A 486 48.51 -31.48 -1.91
CA GLN A 486 48.20 -30.31 -1.07
C GLN A 486 48.81 -28.98 -1.56
N SER A 487 49.85 -29.00 -2.39
CA SER A 487 50.55 -27.77 -2.82
C SER A 487 49.76 -26.92 -3.83
N THR A 488 48.79 -27.51 -4.54
CA THR A 488 47.91 -26.80 -5.51
C THR A 488 46.58 -26.36 -4.90
N LEU A 489 46.11 -27.02 -3.84
CA LEU A 489 44.88 -26.69 -3.13
C LEU A 489 45.06 -25.46 -2.24
N LEU A 490 46.19 -25.35 -1.53
CA LEU A 490 46.48 -24.22 -0.63
C LEU A 490 46.42 -22.84 -1.34
N PRO A 491 47.03 -22.64 -2.53
CA PRO A 491 46.93 -21.38 -3.29
C PRO A 491 45.51 -21.04 -3.74
N ILE A 492 44.67 -22.04 -4.01
CA ILE A 492 43.28 -21.84 -4.41
C ILE A 492 42.43 -21.49 -3.19
N VAL A 493 42.63 -22.18 -2.07
CA VAL A 493 41.95 -21.90 -0.81
C VAL A 493 42.36 -20.53 -0.26
N THR A 494 43.63 -20.12 -0.38
CA THR A 494 44.06 -18.76 -0.01
C THR A 494 43.40 -17.70 -0.90
N LYS A 495 43.36 -17.88 -2.22
CA LYS A 495 42.64 -16.97 -3.12
C LYS A 495 41.13 -16.91 -2.85
N GLN A 496 40.50 -18.05 -2.58
CA GLN A 496 39.09 -18.10 -2.20
C GLN A 496 38.86 -17.38 -0.87
N ARG A 497 39.69 -17.65 0.16
CA ARG A 497 39.67 -16.97 1.45
C ARG A 497 39.85 -15.46 1.27
N ASP A 498 40.78 -15.03 0.44
CA ASP A 498 41.07 -13.62 0.22
C ASP A 498 39.92 -12.93 -0.53
N ARG A 499 39.26 -13.62 -1.47
CA ARG A 499 38.02 -13.15 -2.12
C ARG A 499 36.86 -13.07 -1.13
N PHE A 500 36.70 -14.06 -0.25
CA PHE A 500 35.70 -14.03 0.82
C PHE A 500 35.98 -12.91 1.81
N ARG A 501 37.26 -12.68 2.16
CA ARG A 501 37.68 -11.58 3.04
C ARG A 501 37.41 -10.22 2.39
N SER A 502 37.71 -10.05 1.10
CA SER A 502 37.36 -8.83 0.35
C SER A 502 35.85 -8.61 0.33
N ARG A 503 35.07 -9.63 -0.02
CA ARG A 503 33.60 -9.54 -0.05
C ARG A 503 33.03 -9.25 1.33
N ASN A 504 33.59 -9.84 2.39
CA ASN A 504 33.15 -9.58 3.75
C ASN A 504 33.51 -8.14 4.18
N MET A 505 34.68 -7.65 3.80
CA MET A 505 35.08 -6.26 4.05
C MET A 505 34.18 -5.26 3.29
N ASP A 506 33.80 -5.57 2.05
CA ASP A 506 32.86 -4.76 1.26
C ASP A 506 31.46 -4.79 1.87
N LEU A 507 30.98 -5.95 2.33
CA LEU A 507 29.69 -6.09 3.03
C LEU A 507 29.70 -5.35 4.36
N GLU A 508 30.79 -5.43 5.15
CA GLU A 508 30.94 -4.66 6.38
C GLU A 508 30.97 -3.15 6.09
N LYS A 509 31.60 -2.71 5.00
CA LYS A 509 31.59 -1.31 4.58
C LYS A 509 30.19 -0.85 4.18
N GLN A 510 29.45 -1.64 3.39
CA GLN A 510 28.06 -1.35 3.04
C GLN A 510 27.15 -1.33 4.27
N LEU A 511 27.36 -2.24 5.22
CA LEU A 511 26.63 -2.27 6.50
C LEU A 511 26.91 -1.01 7.33
N ARG A 512 28.19 -0.59 7.43
CA ARG A 512 28.58 0.64 8.12
C ARG A 512 27.98 1.87 7.44
N GLN A 513 27.99 1.92 6.12
CA GLN A 513 27.39 3.00 5.36
C GLN A 513 25.87 3.06 5.55
N GLY A 514 25.17 1.92 5.43
CA GLY A 514 23.74 1.83 5.66
C GLY A 514 23.34 2.19 7.10
N ASN A 515 24.16 1.81 8.09
CA ASN A 515 23.96 2.23 9.48
C ASN A 515 24.17 3.74 9.68
N SER A 516 25.16 4.33 9.02
CA SER A 516 25.38 5.78 9.02
C SER A 516 24.22 6.54 8.36
N GLU A 517 23.74 6.07 7.20
CA GLU A 517 22.57 6.64 6.51
C GLU A 517 21.30 6.51 7.35
N LYS A 518 21.07 5.35 7.98
CA LYS A 518 20.00 5.16 8.95
C LYS A 518 20.11 6.11 10.14
N GLY A 519 21.33 6.39 10.61
CA GLY A 519 21.61 7.40 11.63
C GLY A 519 21.20 8.80 11.17
N LYS A 520 21.62 9.21 9.97
CA LYS A 520 21.26 10.50 9.36
C LYS A 520 19.75 10.65 9.18
N LEU A 521 19.08 9.66 8.61
CA LEU A 521 17.62 9.65 8.43
C LEU A 521 16.88 9.71 9.77
N LYS A 522 17.37 9.02 10.81
CA LYS A 522 16.78 9.13 12.15
C LYS A 522 16.92 10.53 12.74
N LEU A 523 18.08 11.17 12.57
CA LEU A 523 18.30 12.55 13.02
C LEU A 523 17.41 13.52 12.24
N GLU A 524 17.27 13.34 10.93
CA GLU A 524 16.38 14.13 10.08
C GLU A 524 14.91 13.96 10.47
N ILE A 525 14.44 12.73 10.71
CA ILE A 525 13.10 12.45 11.23
C ILE A 525 12.91 13.14 12.59
N SER A 526 13.90 13.09 13.49
CA SER A 526 13.82 13.77 14.79
C SER A 526 13.75 15.29 14.62
N LYS A 527 14.52 15.84 13.68
CA LYS A 527 14.50 17.27 13.36
C LYS A 527 13.14 17.69 12.79
N LEU A 528 12.64 16.96 11.78
CA LEU A 528 11.33 17.21 11.17
C LEU A 528 10.20 17.07 12.19
N LYS A 529 10.25 16.10 13.11
CA LYS A 529 9.28 16.01 14.21
C LYS A 529 9.35 17.22 15.15
N GLY A 530 10.56 17.70 15.46
CA GLY A 530 10.76 18.92 16.24
C GLY A 530 10.24 20.18 15.52
N ASP A 531 10.45 20.26 14.21
CA ASP A 531 9.98 21.39 13.40
C ASP A 531 8.45 21.34 13.22
N ASN A 532 7.87 20.16 13.02
CA ASN A 532 6.42 19.95 12.95
C ASN A 532 5.72 20.29 14.27
N THR A 533 6.30 19.94 15.41
CA THR A 533 5.76 20.32 16.73
C THR A 533 5.84 21.83 16.97
N LYS A 534 6.93 22.49 16.59
CA LYS A 534 7.04 23.97 16.61
C LYS A 534 6.08 24.65 15.63
N LEU A 535 5.82 24.05 14.48
CA LEU A 535 4.85 24.57 13.51
C LEU A 535 3.44 24.46 14.08
N TYR A 536 3.12 23.34 14.71
CA TYR A 536 1.86 23.14 15.42
C TYR A 536 1.69 24.14 16.57
N GLU A 537 2.74 24.37 17.36
CA GLU A 537 2.79 25.44 18.36
C GLU A 537 2.42 26.79 17.72
N ARG A 538 3.10 27.17 16.64
CA ARG A 538 2.86 28.44 15.95
C ARG A 538 1.44 28.55 15.39
N ILE A 539 0.90 27.48 14.80
CA ILE A 539 -0.49 27.42 14.31
C ILE A 539 -1.46 27.63 15.47
N ARG A 540 -1.25 26.96 16.61
CA ARG A 540 -2.09 27.10 17.79
C ARG A 540 -1.99 28.50 18.41
N TYR A 541 -0.79 29.09 18.46
CA TYR A 541 -0.60 30.48 18.88
C TYR A 541 -1.36 31.43 17.95
N LEU A 542 -1.28 31.26 16.62
CA LEU A 542 -2.02 32.08 15.67
C LEU A 542 -3.54 31.87 15.74
N GLN A 543 -4.01 30.63 15.90
CA GLN A 543 -5.42 30.31 16.14
C GLN A 543 -5.92 30.94 17.43
N SER A 544 -5.11 30.98 18.50
CA SER A 544 -5.48 31.63 19.75
C SER A 544 -5.69 33.14 19.62
N TYR A 545 -4.94 33.80 18.72
CA TYR A 545 -5.16 35.21 18.38
C TYR A 545 -6.37 35.41 17.45
N ASN A 546 -6.67 34.45 16.58
CA ASN A 546 -7.82 34.51 15.66
C ASN A 546 -9.16 34.12 16.33
N ASN A 547 -9.12 33.50 17.51
CA ASN A 547 -10.31 33.00 18.22
C ASN A 547 -11.19 34.08 18.89
N ASN A 548 -10.85 35.35 18.76
CA ASN A 548 -11.72 36.44 19.21
C ASN A 548 -12.82 36.83 18.20
N ASN A 549 -12.93 36.19 17.03
CA ASN A 549 -13.85 36.66 15.98
C ASN A 549 -14.60 35.63 15.09
N ALA A 550 -14.71 34.34 15.42
CA ALA A 550 -15.74 33.44 14.81
C ALA A 550 -15.77 32.02 15.42
N PRO A 551 -16.93 31.32 15.42
CA PRO A 551 -17.01 29.89 15.69
C PRO A 551 -16.65 29.10 14.42
N VAL A 552 -15.71 28.16 14.50
CA VAL A 552 -15.23 27.41 13.32
C VAL A 552 -15.75 25.97 13.31
N ASN A 553 -16.44 25.66 12.22
CA ASN A 553 -16.82 24.33 11.74
C ASN A 553 -15.60 23.40 11.60
N GLN A 554 -15.69 22.21 12.21
CA GLN A 554 -14.76 21.10 12.01
C GLN A 554 -15.00 20.46 10.63
N SER A 555 -14.10 20.69 9.68
CA SER A 555 -14.04 19.94 8.43
C SER A 555 -13.17 18.68 8.60
N THR A 556 -13.83 17.54 8.39
CA THR A 556 -13.34 16.16 8.44
C THR A 556 -12.46 15.79 7.25
N GLY A 557 -11.14 15.87 7.39
CA GLY A 557 -10.22 15.32 6.40
C GLY A 557 -8.73 15.26 6.77
N GLY A 558 -8.24 16.12 7.67
CA GLY A 558 -6.83 16.18 8.09
C GLY A 558 -6.51 15.64 9.50
N ILE A 559 -7.50 15.06 10.17
CA ILE A 559 -7.56 14.99 11.65
C ILE A 559 -6.53 14.03 12.27
N ASP A 560 -6.01 13.03 11.57
CA ASP A 560 -5.14 12.03 12.22
C ASP A 560 -3.72 12.56 12.50
N VAL A 561 -3.10 13.26 11.54
CA VAL A 561 -1.72 13.76 11.68
C VAL A 561 -1.65 14.91 12.68
N GLU A 562 -2.60 15.83 12.63
CA GLU A 562 -2.66 16.96 13.57
C GLU A 562 -2.99 16.50 14.99
N SER A 563 -3.83 15.46 15.15
CA SER A 563 -4.11 14.86 16.46
C SER A 563 -2.88 14.17 17.08
N GLN A 564 -1.97 13.64 16.26
CA GLN A 564 -0.75 13.01 16.76
C GLN A 564 0.22 14.06 17.32
N TYR A 565 0.38 15.19 16.63
CA TYR A 565 1.22 16.29 17.10
C TYR A 565 0.57 17.08 18.24
N SER A 566 -0.76 17.20 18.27
CA SER A 566 -1.49 17.82 19.38
C SER A 566 -1.31 17.05 20.69
N ARG A 567 -1.40 15.72 20.65
CA ARG A 567 -1.19 14.87 21.84
C ARG A 567 0.25 14.98 22.35
N VAL A 568 1.23 14.98 21.47
CA VAL A 568 2.65 15.14 21.83
C VAL A 568 2.91 16.52 22.43
N TYR A 569 2.27 17.57 21.90
CA TYR A 569 2.35 18.92 22.43
C TYR A 569 1.65 19.08 23.79
N ASP A 570 0.42 18.56 23.93
CA ASP A 570 -0.33 18.63 25.19
C ASP A 570 0.37 17.81 26.30
N GLU A 571 1.02 16.70 25.95
CA GLU A 571 1.83 15.90 26.87
C GLU A 571 3.13 16.63 27.27
N SER A 572 3.78 17.35 26.35
CA SER A 572 4.99 18.15 26.65
C SER A 572 4.68 19.40 27.49
N LEU A 573 3.47 19.94 27.40
CA LEU A 573 3.02 21.09 28.17
C LEU A 573 2.69 20.73 29.64
N HIS A 574 2.43 19.46 29.95
CA HIS A 574 2.11 19.01 31.31
C HIS A 574 3.38 18.71 32.13
N PRO A 575 3.77 19.55 33.11
CA PRO A 575 4.99 19.33 33.91
C PRO A 575 4.92 18.05 34.76
N MET A 576 3.69 17.60 35.07
CA MET A 576 3.41 16.39 35.84
C MET A 576 3.25 15.13 34.99
N ALA A 577 3.16 15.21 33.65
CA ALA A 577 3.09 14.02 32.79
C ALA A 577 4.42 13.27 32.81
N ASN A 578 5.54 14.01 32.67
CA ASN A 578 6.89 13.48 32.83
C ASN A 578 7.12 12.88 34.22
N PHE A 579 6.58 13.51 35.27
CA PHE A 579 6.68 12.99 36.63
C PHE A 579 5.85 11.71 36.82
N ARG A 580 4.59 11.69 36.36
CA ARG A 580 3.70 10.53 36.43
C ARG A 580 4.22 9.35 35.60
N GLN A 581 4.84 9.62 34.46
CA GLN A 581 5.48 8.61 33.61
C GLN A 581 6.74 8.04 34.25
N ASN A 582 7.59 8.90 34.83
CA ASN A 582 8.75 8.45 35.61
C ASN A 582 8.36 7.69 36.87
N GLU A 583 7.29 8.10 37.55
CA GLU A 583 6.75 7.43 38.73
C GLU A 583 6.17 6.06 38.34
N LEU A 584 5.35 5.97 37.27
CA LEU A 584 4.87 4.69 36.73
C LEU A 584 6.01 3.75 36.32
N ASN A 585 7.08 4.28 35.73
CA ASN A 585 8.27 3.51 35.38
C ASN A 585 9.05 3.07 36.63
N HIS A 586 9.10 3.90 37.66
CA HIS A 586 9.68 3.57 38.96
C HIS A 586 8.89 2.46 39.66
N TYR A 587 7.55 2.53 39.68
CA TYR A 587 6.67 1.49 40.21
C TYR A 587 6.81 0.17 39.46
N LYS A 588 6.82 0.20 38.12
CA LYS A 588 7.04 -1.00 37.28
C LYS A 588 8.40 -1.64 37.51
N ASN A 589 9.44 -0.84 37.73
CA ASN A 589 10.80 -1.34 37.89
C ASN A 589 11.11 -1.80 39.33
N LYS A 590 10.52 -1.18 40.36
CA LYS A 590 10.83 -1.48 41.77
C LYS A 590 9.81 -2.31 42.55
N LYS A 591 8.54 -2.41 42.12
CA LYS A 591 7.50 -3.12 42.90
C LYS A 591 6.92 -4.40 42.26
N LEU A 592 7.32 -4.77 41.04
CA LEU A 592 6.86 -6.01 40.41
C LEU A 592 7.78 -7.19 40.71
N SER A 593 7.19 -8.32 41.09
CA SER A 593 7.88 -9.60 41.30
C SER A 593 8.62 -10.02 40.02
N ALA A 594 9.73 -10.76 40.14
CA ALA A 594 10.51 -11.21 38.98
C ALA A 594 9.65 -12.00 37.97
N LEU A 595 8.67 -12.76 38.46
CA LEU A 595 7.70 -13.49 37.63
C LEU A 595 6.72 -12.56 36.90
N GLU A 596 6.26 -11.50 37.56
CA GLU A 596 5.38 -10.49 36.94
C GLU A 596 6.14 -9.67 35.88
N LYS A 597 7.43 -9.41 36.09
CA LYS A 597 8.29 -8.77 35.09
C LYS A 597 8.49 -9.65 33.86
N LEU A 598 8.68 -10.94 34.06
CA LEU A 598 8.80 -11.91 32.98
C LEU A 598 7.48 -12.03 32.21
N PHE A 599 6.35 -12.10 32.91
CA PHE A 599 5.02 -12.08 32.29
C PHE A 599 4.73 -10.77 31.55
N SER A 600 5.06 -9.61 32.13
CA SER A 600 4.85 -8.32 31.47
C SER A 600 5.73 -8.16 30.21
N SER A 601 6.97 -8.65 30.26
CA SER A 601 7.86 -8.69 29.10
C SER A 601 7.32 -9.63 28.02
N PHE A 602 6.88 -10.84 28.40
CA PHE A 602 6.29 -11.83 27.51
C PHE A 602 4.99 -11.34 26.88
N ALA A 603 4.11 -10.72 27.67
CA ALA A 603 2.85 -10.14 27.20
C ALA A 603 3.10 -8.98 26.22
N LYS A 604 4.10 -8.13 26.46
CA LYS A 604 4.48 -7.08 25.51
C LYS A 604 5.02 -7.65 24.20
N VAL A 605 5.88 -8.67 24.26
CA VAL A 605 6.40 -9.34 23.05
C VAL A 605 5.27 -9.98 22.25
N ILE A 606 4.29 -10.59 22.91
CA ILE A 606 3.11 -11.17 22.25
C ILE A 606 2.23 -10.08 21.63
N LEU A 607 1.93 -9.00 22.35
CA LEU A 607 1.04 -7.94 21.88
C LEU A 607 1.67 -6.96 20.87
N GLN A 608 3.00 -6.88 20.80
CA GLN A 608 3.68 -5.89 19.96
C GLN A 608 3.60 -6.22 18.46
N ASN A 609 3.53 -7.49 18.07
CA ASN A 609 3.55 -7.90 16.67
C ASN A 609 2.29 -8.70 16.27
N LYS A 610 1.76 -8.44 15.07
CA LYS A 610 0.56 -9.14 14.55
C LYS A 610 0.81 -10.64 14.39
N MET A 611 2.04 -11.03 14.01
CA MET A 611 2.43 -12.43 13.86
C MET A 611 2.49 -13.16 15.21
N THR A 612 3.10 -12.55 16.24
CA THR A 612 3.18 -13.14 17.59
C THR A 612 1.81 -13.30 18.22
N ARG A 613 0.88 -12.37 17.96
CA ARG A 613 -0.51 -12.47 18.38
C ARG A 613 -1.23 -13.68 17.76
N MET A 614 -1.03 -13.93 16.45
CA MET A 614 -1.61 -15.09 15.79
C MET A 614 -1.01 -16.41 16.28
N VAL A 615 0.32 -16.46 16.47
CA VAL A 615 1.00 -17.66 17.01
C VAL A 615 0.52 -17.99 18.43
N PHE A 616 0.35 -16.98 19.29
CA PHE A 616 -0.19 -17.18 20.64
C PHE A 616 -1.64 -17.68 20.62
N LEU A 617 -2.47 -17.16 19.71
CA LEU A 617 -3.86 -17.63 19.55
C LEU A 617 -3.91 -19.09 19.09
N PHE A 618 -3.08 -19.49 18.12
CA PHE A 618 -2.97 -20.89 17.70
C PHE A 618 -2.42 -21.79 18.82
N TYR A 619 -1.47 -21.30 19.61
CA TYR A 619 -0.96 -22.02 20.77
C TYR A 619 -2.06 -22.25 21.83
N CYS A 620 -2.88 -21.24 22.14
CA CYS A 620 -4.01 -21.37 23.06
C CYS A 620 -5.07 -22.34 22.53
N ILE A 621 -5.42 -22.28 21.24
CA ILE A 621 -6.37 -23.22 20.61
C ILE A 621 -5.81 -24.64 20.62
N GLY A 622 -4.52 -24.81 20.30
CA GLY A 622 -3.84 -26.11 20.35
C GLY A 622 -3.82 -26.72 21.75
N LEU A 623 -3.57 -25.89 22.77
CA LEU A 623 -3.62 -26.32 24.17
C LEU A 623 -5.05 -26.73 24.58
N HIS A 624 -6.07 -25.96 24.20
CA HIS A 624 -7.46 -26.34 24.47
C HIS A 624 -7.85 -27.62 23.71
N GLY A 625 -7.37 -27.80 22.48
CA GLY A 625 -7.56 -29.04 21.72
C GLY A 625 -6.86 -30.24 22.36
N LEU A 626 -5.66 -30.06 22.91
CA LEU A 626 -4.93 -31.10 23.61
C LEU A 626 -5.62 -31.46 24.93
N VAL A 627 -6.06 -30.47 25.71
CA VAL A 627 -6.85 -30.70 26.94
C VAL A 627 -8.18 -31.36 26.63
N PHE A 628 -8.84 -30.99 25.53
CA PHE A 628 -10.08 -31.62 25.07
C PHE A 628 -9.84 -33.07 24.60
N MET A 629 -8.75 -33.33 23.89
CA MET A 629 -8.36 -34.70 23.53
C MET A 629 -8.01 -35.52 24.77
N MET A 630 -7.33 -34.93 25.76
CA MET A 630 -7.02 -35.63 27.01
C MET A 630 -8.28 -35.89 27.83
N SER A 631 -9.19 -34.92 27.95
CA SER A 631 -10.45 -35.14 28.63
C SER A 631 -11.31 -36.18 27.90
N MET A 632 -11.33 -36.16 26.57
CA MET A 632 -12.04 -37.16 25.77
C MET A 632 -11.40 -38.55 25.89
N TYR A 633 -10.07 -38.64 26.00
CA TYR A 633 -9.34 -39.88 26.26
C TYR A 633 -9.60 -40.41 27.68
N VAL A 634 -9.59 -39.55 28.69
CA VAL A 634 -9.92 -39.89 30.08
C VAL A 634 -11.38 -40.29 30.23
N ILE A 635 -12.30 -39.64 29.49
CA ILE A 635 -13.71 -40.03 29.42
C ILE A 635 -13.87 -41.38 28.68
N ASN A 636 -13.09 -41.64 27.63
CA ASN A 636 -13.08 -42.95 26.95
C ASN A 636 -12.57 -44.08 27.85
N ILE A 637 -11.53 -43.82 28.66
CA ILE A 637 -11.02 -44.76 29.66
C ILE A 637 -12.01 -44.93 30.82
N SER A 638 -12.66 -43.86 31.26
CA SER A 638 -13.68 -43.91 32.31
C SER A 638 -15.01 -44.51 31.82
N GLY A 639 -15.22 -44.56 30.50
CA GLY A 639 -16.38 -45.19 29.85
C GLY A 639 -16.43 -46.72 29.95
N TYR A 640 -15.33 -47.37 30.36
CA TYR A 640 -15.30 -48.81 30.66
C TYR A 640 -15.62 -49.16 32.12
N MET A 641 -15.95 -48.18 32.97
CA MET A 641 -16.37 -48.42 34.35
C MET A 641 -17.57 -47.54 34.71
N THR A 642 -18.78 -48.10 34.59
CA THR A 642 -19.94 -47.68 35.37
C THR A 642 -20.76 -48.93 35.73
N PRO A 643 -21.55 -48.94 36.81
CA PRO A 643 -21.37 -48.34 38.14
C PRO A 643 -21.64 -49.39 39.26
N GLU A 644 -21.04 -49.26 40.44
CA GLU A 644 -21.54 -49.96 41.65
C GLU A 644 -22.16 -48.95 42.62
N VAL A 645 -23.37 -49.28 43.04
CA VAL A 645 -24.31 -48.45 43.77
C VAL A 645 -23.94 -48.48 45.26
N GLY A 646 -23.67 -47.32 45.86
CA GLY A 646 -23.46 -47.15 47.30
C GLY A 646 -24.25 -45.96 47.83
N ILE A 647 -25.31 -46.26 48.58
CA ILE A 647 -26.29 -45.34 49.17
C ILE A 647 -25.71 -44.72 50.47
N VAL A 648 -26.21 -43.52 50.83
CA VAL A 648 -26.20 -42.86 52.17
C VAL A 648 -24.93 -42.00 52.41
N GLN A 649 -24.98 -40.68 52.71
CA GLN A 649 -25.68 -40.07 53.84
C GLN A 649 -25.83 -38.54 53.70
N SER A 650 -27.03 -38.06 54.05
CA SER A 650 -27.35 -36.67 54.36
C SER A 650 -26.67 -36.23 55.66
N ALA A 651 -26.07 -35.03 55.70
CA ALA A 651 -25.96 -34.25 56.93
C ALA A 651 -25.74 -32.74 56.66
N LYS A 652 -26.73 -31.98 57.11
CA LYS A 652 -26.71 -30.54 57.37
C LYS A 652 -25.61 -30.16 58.39
N SER A 653 -24.97 -29.00 58.18
CA SER A 653 -24.62 -28.02 59.22
C SER A 653 -24.22 -26.72 58.49
N SER A 654 -24.98 -25.62 58.48
CA SER A 654 -25.47 -24.71 59.53
C SER A 654 -24.39 -23.86 60.21
N SER A 655 -24.69 -22.56 60.28
CA SER A 655 -24.04 -21.46 60.99
C SER A 655 -22.90 -20.76 60.22
N ASN A 656 -22.83 -19.43 60.12
CA ASN A 656 -23.64 -18.35 60.68
C ASN A 656 -23.28 -17.03 59.97
N LEU A 657 -24.28 -16.13 59.86
CA LEU A 657 -24.28 -14.67 60.16
C LEU A 657 -22.98 -13.86 59.83
N ASN A 658 -22.99 -12.65 59.24
CA ASN A 658 -23.96 -11.56 59.34
C ASN A 658 -23.58 -10.39 58.40
N GLY A 659 -24.58 -9.56 58.07
CA GLY A 659 -24.45 -8.16 57.57
C GLY A 659 -24.49 -8.02 56.04
N GLY A 660 -25.60 -7.68 55.37
CA GLY A 660 -26.50 -6.53 55.60
C GLY A 660 -25.88 -5.30 54.92
N LEU A 661 -26.48 -4.53 54.02
CA LEU A 661 -27.81 -4.28 53.45
C LEU A 661 -27.58 -3.98 51.95
N GLY A 662 -28.49 -4.05 50.98
CA GLY A 662 -29.95 -3.91 50.95
C GLY A 662 -30.27 -3.09 49.69
N GLY A 663 -31.17 -3.58 48.83
CA GLY A 663 -31.59 -2.88 47.61
C GLY A 663 -32.12 -3.79 46.50
N ALA A 664 -33.08 -4.66 46.83
CA ALA A 664 -34.03 -5.25 45.89
C ALA A 664 -34.87 -4.11 45.25
N GLU A 665 -35.60 -4.20 44.14
CA GLU A 665 -36.40 -5.25 43.46
C GLU A 665 -37.04 -4.44 42.29
N LYS A 666 -37.26 -4.90 41.05
CA LYS A 666 -38.33 -5.80 40.57
C LYS A 666 -38.24 -5.76 39.02
N VAL A 667 -38.22 -6.90 38.31
CA VAL A 667 -39.40 -7.64 37.75
C VAL A 667 -40.08 -6.80 36.65
N ALA A 668 -40.31 -7.24 35.41
CA ALA A 668 -40.71 -8.57 34.96
C ALA A 668 -40.30 -8.84 33.50
N ALA A 669 -40.13 -10.14 33.23
CA ALA A 669 -40.19 -10.74 31.91
C ALA A 669 -41.63 -10.76 31.37
N GLY A 670 -41.76 -10.72 30.04
CA GLY A 670 -43.00 -10.98 29.31
C GLY A 670 -42.69 -11.60 27.95
N VAL A 671 -42.91 -12.91 27.86
CA VAL A 671 -42.81 -13.76 26.67
C VAL A 671 -44.12 -13.67 25.85
N GLY A 672 -44.02 -13.78 24.52
CA GLY A 672 -45.12 -14.06 23.58
C GLY A 672 -44.71 -13.67 22.17
N SER A 673 -44.26 -14.54 21.27
CA SER A 673 -44.93 -15.65 20.56
C SER A 673 -46.04 -15.24 19.55
N VAL A 674 -45.60 -15.08 18.29
CA VAL A 674 -46.18 -15.56 17.00
C VAL A 674 -47.43 -14.89 16.38
N HIS A 675 -47.39 -14.86 15.03
CA HIS A 675 -48.38 -14.60 13.96
C HIS A 675 -48.51 -13.12 13.53
N GLY A 676 -48.44 -12.72 12.26
CA GLY A 676 -48.33 -13.42 10.97
C GLY A 676 -48.87 -12.49 9.86
N ILE A 677 -48.52 -12.80 8.60
CA ILE A 677 -49.30 -12.57 7.37
C ILE A 677 -49.28 -11.16 6.72
N ASN A 678 -48.88 -11.20 5.43
CA ASN A 678 -49.25 -10.38 4.27
C ASN A 678 -49.68 -8.91 4.46
N ARG A 679 -48.89 -8.01 3.87
CA ARG A 679 -49.28 -7.33 2.62
C ARG A 679 -48.07 -6.84 1.85
#